data_AF-A0A0A1UBS0-F1
#
_entry.id   AF-A0A0A1UBS0-F1
#
_cell.length_a   1.000
_cell.length_b   1.000
_cell.length_c   1.000
_cell.angle_alpha   90.00
_cell.angle_beta   90.00
_cell.angle_gamma   90.00
#
_symmetry.space_group_name_H-M   'P 1'
#
loop_
_entity.id
_entity.type
_entity.pdbx_description
1 polymer ?
#
loop_
_entity_poly.entity_id
_entity_poly.type
_entity_poly.pdbx_seq_one_letter_code
_entity_poly.pdbx_strand_id
1 'polypeptide(L)'
;MSTSVCTFHAKLEMIYLMRVSLELRSISDSQNFISVSHVCYNAFSALRINPNYYSQKAYLWYVKHFMPDTIDFKELNIIDLTPYSNVSCYQNISFGPLIKNKMMTKTYTDLILPKVTRLSLVKLDKQFITKFARKFTQLELLKGGLDEVVQFFNSFVKNENDKFLKFPKKILVFDTFDEKSIPLIEKLGQLLPTDGRSRLYFIASKSVTSETVLDEMRIGEYFYNIFMSNAVQQYRDKVCLNDGCLECIGNFNFSELTTLIHKTVARKFFIRNPAESIGGTFNEFIKEIAIVYGKGSEDFDVNFENPVFYEGRQNFWFDSDVLEEIKFMSCNNIFFKSKSKFLKTIKLEHCHEMSIFYDFHNGEIFKKCGVIYMEHSLNIKFSDISKLTTSTFEQDKSNETTTYSEERKIQTNKSTILPKLIVISGCVVDVLIFDEINKIIVIDTTCITLKNISLKTTSVVFDKVHQLICKNNTLELLCVDFNKEIENYFESPFLFKKSTKSKFEKDKIWVCHKFFSMNNHLVITKDDCVVKNTMYTTVTNDMLFSYNFYNKNNADLPMCFYNKKNKIDHIHGIRYFEVEVTGQSFIAIGLYSAKLYQSGDANVMIGCDVDTVGFYSDDGNIYCGGNIEIQTSFHYGNCVGKVDVVGCGYIIEEKSAFFIMNGKMAGKIAVEWDSVCAAITCNEINTLKINRGQKMFVTNLSLFKERKKEDCVVI
;
A
#
# COMPACT_ATOMS: atom_id res chain seq x y z
N MET A 1 -49.98 -10.95 17.11
CA MET A 1 -49.19 -9.81 16.58
C MET A 1 -48.06 -10.38 15.74
N SER A 2 -48.26 -10.42 14.43
CA SER A 2 -47.26 -10.86 13.44
C SER A 2 -46.28 -9.72 13.20
N THR A 3 -45.01 -9.91 13.56
CA THR A 3 -43.92 -9.00 13.21
C THR A 3 -43.68 -9.07 11.71
N SER A 4 -44.19 -8.06 10.99
CA SER A 4 -43.86 -7.79 9.59
C SER A 4 -42.37 -7.45 9.51
N VAL A 5 -41.57 -8.42 9.08
CA VAL A 5 -40.22 -8.17 8.58
C VAL A 5 -40.41 -7.34 7.32
N CYS A 6 -40.15 -6.03 7.41
CA CYS A 6 -40.03 -5.15 6.26
C CYS A 6 -38.85 -5.62 5.41
N THR A 7 -39.11 -6.51 4.45
CA THR A 7 -38.19 -6.82 3.35
C THR A 7 -38.14 -5.61 2.41
N PHE A 8 -37.34 -4.61 2.76
CA PHE A 8 -36.86 -3.61 1.81
C PHE A 8 -35.81 -4.28 0.90
N HIS A 9 -36.24 -5.20 0.04
CA HIS A 9 -35.46 -5.55 -1.14
C HIS A 9 -35.61 -4.41 -2.13
N ALA A 10 -34.81 -3.35 -1.95
CA ALA A 10 -34.58 -2.40 -3.04
C ALA A 10 -34.04 -3.22 -4.22
N LYS A 11 -34.88 -3.44 -5.24
CA LYS A 11 -34.45 -4.10 -6.48
C LYS A 11 -33.42 -3.16 -7.12
N LEU A 12 -32.14 -3.49 -6.97
CA LEU A 12 -31.07 -2.80 -7.70
C LEU A 12 -31.37 -2.95 -9.20
N GLU A 13 -31.56 -1.81 -9.87
CA GLU A 13 -31.82 -1.82 -11.30
C GLU A 13 -30.61 -2.35 -12.06
N MET A 14 -30.87 -2.98 -13.21
CA MET A 14 -29.85 -3.61 -14.04
C MET A 14 -28.71 -2.65 -14.39
N ILE A 15 -29.02 -1.35 -14.59
CA ILE A 15 -28.02 -0.34 -14.93
C ILE A 15 -26.96 -0.14 -13.84
N TYR A 16 -27.34 -0.22 -12.56
CA TYR A 16 -26.41 -0.11 -11.44
C TYR A 16 -25.55 -1.38 -11.33
N LEU A 17 -26.15 -2.55 -11.53
CA LEU A 17 -25.45 -3.82 -11.55
C LEU A 17 -24.47 -3.92 -12.72
N MET A 18 -24.79 -3.37 -13.88
CA MET A 18 -23.86 -3.25 -15.02
C MET A 18 -22.66 -2.37 -14.65
N ARG A 19 -22.87 -1.25 -13.95
CA ARG A 19 -21.75 -0.42 -13.47
C ARG A 19 -20.85 -1.17 -12.51
N VAL A 20 -21.42 -1.89 -11.56
CA VAL A 20 -20.65 -2.77 -10.64
C VAL A 20 -19.88 -3.83 -11.43
N SER A 21 -20.51 -4.43 -12.44
CA SER A 21 -19.91 -5.47 -13.28
C SER A 21 -18.66 -4.98 -14.03
N LEU A 22 -18.62 -3.70 -14.42
CA LEU A 22 -17.46 -3.11 -15.09
C LEU A 22 -16.24 -2.98 -14.18
N GLU A 23 -16.43 -2.94 -12.86
CA GLU A 23 -15.36 -2.82 -11.86
C GLU A 23 -14.78 -4.18 -11.42
N LEU A 24 -15.28 -5.29 -11.95
CA LEU A 24 -14.78 -6.63 -11.61
C LEU A 24 -13.39 -6.86 -12.22
N ARG A 25 -12.47 -7.39 -11.41
CA ARG A 25 -11.03 -7.43 -11.72
C ARG A 25 -10.52 -8.85 -12.04
N SER A 26 -11.26 -9.88 -11.62
CA SER A 26 -10.90 -11.28 -11.83
C SER A 26 -12.05 -12.16 -12.36
N ILE A 27 -11.71 -13.37 -12.83
CA ILE A 27 -12.70 -14.40 -13.19
C ILE A 27 -13.51 -14.81 -11.96
N SER A 28 -12.85 -14.93 -10.79
CA SER A 28 -13.50 -15.28 -9.53
C SER A 28 -14.56 -14.24 -9.16
N ASP A 29 -14.22 -12.94 -9.24
CA ASP A 29 -15.16 -11.85 -8.96
C ASP A 29 -16.38 -11.93 -9.88
N SER A 30 -16.15 -12.25 -11.15
CA SER A 30 -17.21 -12.39 -12.16
C SER A 30 -18.12 -13.58 -11.88
N GLN A 31 -17.54 -14.75 -11.57
CA GLN A 31 -18.30 -15.95 -11.23
C GLN A 31 -19.11 -15.74 -9.95
N ASN A 32 -18.49 -15.14 -8.92
CA ASN A 32 -19.16 -14.80 -7.68
C ASN A 32 -20.33 -13.84 -7.94
N PHE A 33 -20.10 -12.73 -8.66
CA PHE A 33 -21.14 -11.76 -9.00
C PHE A 33 -22.31 -12.42 -9.77
N ILE A 34 -22.01 -13.22 -10.79
CA ILE A 34 -23.01 -13.95 -11.57
C ILE A 34 -23.82 -14.93 -10.70
N SER A 35 -23.16 -15.59 -9.74
CA SER A 35 -23.80 -16.58 -8.86
C SER A 35 -24.77 -15.96 -7.84
N VAL A 36 -24.69 -14.64 -7.59
CA VAL A 36 -25.57 -13.95 -6.62
C VAL A 36 -27.03 -14.02 -7.04
N SER A 37 -27.34 -13.77 -8.32
CA SER A 37 -28.72 -13.81 -8.82
C SER A 37 -28.79 -13.83 -10.36
N HIS A 38 -29.95 -14.24 -10.89
CA HIS A 38 -30.25 -14.11 -12.32
C HIS A 38 -30.18 -12.66 -12.83
N VAL A 39 -30.49 -11.67 -11.99
CA VAL A 39 -30.40 -10.25 -12.37
C VAL A 39 -28.93 -9.84 -12.55
N CYS A 40 -28.03 -10.33 -11.69
CA CYS A 40 -26.59 -10.12 -11.84
C CYS A 40 -26.04 -10.80 -13.10
N TYR A 41 -26.44 -12.04 -13.37
CA TYR A 41 -26.09 -12.72 -14.62
C TYR A 41 -26.55 -11.93 -15.86
N ASN A 42 -27.81 -11.49 -15.88
CA ASN A 42 -28.37 -10.73 -16.99
C ASN A 42 -27.68 -9.38 -17.16
N ALA A 43 -27.39 -8.67 -16.07
CA ALA A 43 -26.64 -7.42 -16.10
C ALA A 43 -25.24 -7.62 -16.68
N PHE A 44 -24.53 -8.66 -16.22
CA PHE A 44 -23.20 -9.00 -16.68
C PHE A 44 -23.20 -9.43 -18.16
N SER A 45 -24.15 -10.27 -18.57
CA SER A 45 -24.29 -10.71 -19.97
C SER A 45 -24.77 -9.61 -20.91
N ALA A 46 -25.44 -8.57 -20.41
CA ALA A 46 -25.86 -7.42 -21.19
C ALA A 46 -24.71 -6.42 -21.46
N LEU A 47 -23.56 -6.60 -20.83
CA LEU A 47 -22.39 -5.77 -21.08
C LEU A 47 -21.85 -6.00 -22.51
N ARG A 48 -21.88 -4.93 -23.31
CA ARG A 48 -21.28 -4.92 -24.66
C ARG A 48 -19.76 -4.71 -24.65
N ILE A 49 -19.18 -4.59 -23.47
CA ILE A 49 -17.76 -4.33 -23.22
C ILE A 49 -17.30 -5.18 -22.03
N ASN A 50 -16.03 -5.56 -22.00
CA ASN A 50 -15.48 -6.33 -20.89
C ASN A 50 -15.38 -5.52 -19.57
N PRO A 51 -15.42 -6.20 -18.41
CA PRO A 51 -14.96 -5.67 -17.13
C PRO A 51 -13.47 -5.28 -17.11
N ASN A 52 -13.06 -4.51 -16.10
CA ASN A 52 -11.69 -4.04 -15.89
C ASN A 52 -10.74 -5.14 -15.37
N TYR A 53 -10.56 -6.19 -16.15
CA TYR A 53 -9.73 -7.33 -15.78
C TYR A 53 -8.23 -7.05 -15.77
N TYR A 54 -7.51 -7.71 -14.87
CA TYR A 54 -6.05 -7.62 -14.74
C TYR A 54 -5.25 -8.67 -15.52
N SER A 55 -5.90 -9.66 -16.14
CA SER A 55 -5.18 -10.75 -16.83
C SER A 55 -5.79 -11.09 -18.18
N GLN A 56 -4.92 -11.41 -19.15
CA GLN A 56 -5.34 -11.86 -20.49
C GLN A 56 -6.26 -13.09 -20.43
N LYS A 57 -6.05 -13.99 -19.46
CA LYS A 57 -6.91 -15.16 -19.24
C LYS A 57 -8.37 -14.77 -18.97
N ALA A 58 -8.58 -13.71 -18.18
CA ALA A 58 -9.93 -13.22 -17.88
C ALA A 58 -10.63 -12.61 -19.11
N TYR A 59 -9.90 -11.85 -19.93
CA TYR A 59 -10.42 -11.35 -21.21
C TYR A 59 -10.85 -12.49 -22.14
N LEU A 60 -9.98 -13.50 -22.33
CA LEU A 60 -10.28 -14.67 -23.15
C LEU A 60 -11.50 -15.44 -22.63
N TRP A 61 -11.57 -15.64 -21.31
CA TRP A 61 -12.72 -16.27 -20.69
C TRP A 61 -14.00 -15.48 -20.99
N TYR A 62 -13.99 -14.16 -20.78
CA TYR A 62 -15.17 -13.33 -20.99
C TYR A 62 -15.63 -13.33 -22.46
N VAL A 63 -14.70 -13.17 -23.39
CA VAL A 63 -15.00 -13.18 -24.84
C VAL A 63 -15.58 -14.51 -25.28
N LYS A 64 -15.06 -15.63 -24.75
CA LYS A 64 -15.55 -16.97 -25.06
C LYS A 64 -16.98 -17.22 -24.58
N HIS A 65 -17.40 -16.61 -23.46
CA HIS A 65 -18.70 -16.89 -22.83
C HIS A 65 -19.78 -15.84 -23.13
N PHE A 66 -19.40 -14.59 -23.38
CA PHE A 66 -20.34 -13.46 -23.46
C PHE A 66 -20.28 -12.68 -24.77
N MET A 67 -19.31 -12.96 -25.66
CA MET A 67 -19.22 -12.39 -27.02
C MET A 67 -19.44 -10.86 -27.08
N PRO A 68 -18.61 -10.05 -26.41
CA PRO A 68 -18.80 -8.60 -26.38
C PRO A 68 -18.57 -7.96 -27.75
N ASP A 69 -19.30 -6.87 -28.02
CA ASP A 69 -19.12 -6.05 -29.22
C ASP A 69 -17.76 -5.33 -29.22
N THR A 70 -17.31 -4.91 -28.03
CA THR A 70 -16.08 -4.14 -27.82
C THR A 70 -15.19 -4.78 -26.77
N ILE A 71 -13.88 -4.77 -27.01
CA ILE A 71 -12.88 -5.02 -25.97
C ILE A 71 -12.10 -3.75 -25.68
N ASP A 72 -12.07 -3.34 -24.41
CA ASP A 72 -11.20 -2.30 -23.89
C ASP A 72 -10.06 -2.94 -23.10
N PHE A 73 -8.86 -2.91 -23.67
CA PHE A 73 -7.66 -3.53 -23.11
C PHE A 73 -7.01 -2.71 -21.99
N LYS A 74 -7.47 -1.47 -21.76
CA LYS A 74 -6.92 -0.54 -20.75
C LYS A 74 -5.39 -0.42 -20.86
N GLU A 75 -4.67 -1.01 -19.92
CA GLU A 75 -3.20 -0.98 -19.83
C GLU A 75 -2.57 -2.37 -20.02
N LEU A 76 -3.38 -3.38 -20.38
CA LEU A 76 -2.91 -4.75 -20.51
C LEU A 76 -2.06 -4.92 -21.77
N ASN A 77 -0.86 -5.45 -21.59
CA ASN A 77 0.05 -5.78 -22.69
C ASN A 77 -0.36 -7.11 -23.33
N ILE A 78 -1.05 -7.03 -24.47
CA ILE A 78 -1.48 -8.20 -25.25
C ILE A 78 -0.44 -8.55 -26.32
N ILE A 79 -0.04 -9.81 -26.36
CA ILE A 79 0.93 -10.32 -27.33
C ILE A 79 0.31 -10.84 -28.64
N ASP A 80 -1.00 -11.12 -28.64
CA ASP A 80 -1.75 -11.59 -29.82
C ASP A 80 -3.24 -11.22 -29.71
N LEU A 81 -3.79 -10.61 -30.77
CA LEU A 81 -5.21 -10.26 -30.85
C LEU A 81 -6.05 -11.27 -31.63
N THR A 82 -5.44 -12.31 -32.20
CA THR A 82 -6.14 -13.34 -32.98
C THR A 82 -7.34 -13.96 -32.23
N PRO A 83 -7.24 -14.28 -30.92
CA PRO A 83 -8.38 -14.80 -30.17
C PRO A 83 -9.58 -13.85 -30.07
N TYR A 84 -9.37 -12.56 -30.33
CA TYR A 84 -10.38 -11.51 -30.26
C TYR A 84 -10.89 -11.08 -31.63
N SER A 85 -10.46 -11.75 -32.71
CA SER A 85 -10.75 -11.37 -34.09
C SER A 85 -12.24 -11.23 -34.42
N ASN A 86 -13.12 -11.93 -33.68
CA ASN A 86 -14.58 -11.86 -33.85
C ASN A 86 -15.21 -10.59 -33.24
N VAL A 87 -14.47 -9.83 -32.43
CA VAL A 87 -14.97 -8.60 -31.82
C VAL A 87 -15.02 -7.48 -32.86
N SER A 88 -16.04 -6.62 -32.75
CA SER A 88 -16.28 -5.53 -33.69
C SER A 88 -15.33 -4.36 -33.46
N CYS A 89 -15.06 -4.02 -32.20
CA CYS A 89 -14.27 -2.85 -31.83
C CYS A 89 -13.21 -3.15 -30.78
N TYR A 90 -12.09 -2.45 -30.89
CA TYR A 90 -11.04 -2.44 -29.88
C TYR A 90 -10.81 -1.03 -29.33
N GLN A 91 -10.48 -0.95 -28.03
CA GLN A 91 -10.12 0.28 -27.33
C GLN A 91 -8.84 0.09 -26.54
N ASN A 92 -8.03 1.16 -26.46
CA ASN A 92 -6.83 1.24 -25.62
C ASN A 92 -5.83 0.09 -25.84
N ILE A 93 -5.63 -0.36 -27.09
CA ILE A 93 -4.62 -1.39 -27.41
C ILE A 93 -3.21 -0.81 -27.20
N SER A 94 -2.38 -1.51 -26.44
CA SER A 94 -0.92 -1.31 -26.44
C SER A 94 -0.29 -2.07 -27.62
N PHE A 95 0.15 -1.35 -28.66
CA PHE A 95 0.77 -1.98 -29.84
C PHE A 95 2.26 -2.35 -29.64
N GLY A 96 2.92 -1.83 -28.59
CA GLY A 96 4.34 -2.09 -28.33
C GLY A 96 4.69 -3.59 -28.31
N PRO A 97 4.00 -4.43 -27.53
CA PRO A 97 4.22 -5.88 -27.52
C PRO A 97 3.99 -6.53 -28.90
N LEU A 98 2.95 -6.11 -29.63
CA LEU A 98 2.63 -6.65 -30.97
C LEU A 98 3.72 -6.33 -31.99
N ILE A 99 4.28 -5.12 -31.93
CA ILE A 99 5.40 -4.69 -32.79
C ILE A 99 6.67 -5.48 -32.43
N LYS A 100 6.99 -5.60 -31.13
CA LYS A 100 8.16 -6.35 -30.64
C LYS A 100 8.12 -7.82 -31.07
N ASN A 101 6.93 -8.42 -31.07
CA ASN A 101 6.71 -9.81 -31.50
C ASN A 101 6.52 -9.97 -33.02
N LYS A 102 6.74 -8.91 -33.82
CA LYS A 102 6.60 -8.93 -35.28
C LYS A 102 5.21 -9.36 -35.78
N MET A 103 4.16 -9.17 -34.96
CA MET A 103 2.78 -9.53 -35.30
C MET A 103 2.14 -8.56 -36.30
N MET A 104 2.69 -7.34 -36.43
CA MET A 104 2.17 -6.27 -37.29
C MET A 104 2.46 -6.50 -38.80
N THR A 105 2.11 -7.67 -39.30
CA THR A 105 2.13 -8.01 -40.74
C THR A 105 1.07 -7.22 -41.50
N LYS A 106 1.16 -7.15 -42.83
CA LYS A 106 0.17 -6.45 -43.67
C LYS A 106 -1.25 -6.97 -43.39
N THR A 107 -1.45 -8.28 -43.51
CA THR A 107 -2.74 -8.96 -43.24
C THR A 107 -3.27 -8.65 -41.85
N TYR A 108 -2.41 -8.72 -40.83
CA TYR A 108 -2.81 -8.46 -39.46
C TYR A 108 -3.24 -7.00 -39.26
N THR A 109 -2.47 -6.05 -39.80
CA THR A 109 -2.82 -4.62 -39.69
C THR A 109 -4.10 -4.26 -40.45
N ASP A 110 -4.35 -4.88 -41.60
CA ASP A 110 -5.57 -4.67 -42.39
C ASP A 110 -6.81 -5.22 -41.67
N LEU A 111 -6.65 -6.29 -40.87
CA LEU A 111 -7.73 -6.88 -40.08
C LEU A 111 -8.03 -6.08 -38.80
N ILE A 112 -6.99 -5.66 -38.09
CA ILE A 112 -7.11 -5.14 -36.71
C ILE A 112 -7.30 -3.62 -36.66
N LEU A 113 -6.49 -2.85 -37.39
CA LEU A 113 -6.45 -1.39 -37.22
C LEU A 113 -7.78 -0.70 -37.59
N PRO A 114 -8.53 -1.14 -38.61
CA PRO A 114 -9.86 -0.59 -38.89
C PRO A 114 -10.87 -0.76 -37.76
N LYS A 115 -10.67 -1.72 -36.84
CA LYS A 115 -11.55 -1.98 -35.70
C LYS A 115 -11.22 -1.13 -34.47
N VAL A 116 -10.13 -0.37 -34.50
CA VAL A 116 -9.70 0.43 -33.36
C VAL A 116 -10.51 1.73 -33.29
N THR A 117 -11.25 1.90 -32.21
CA THR A 117 -12.10 3.07 -31.97
C THR A 117 -11.49 4.06 -30.98
N ARG A 118 -10.55 3.60 -30.14
CA ARG A 118 -9.79 4.48 -29.23
C ARG A 118 -8.31 4.14 -29.28
N LEU A 119 -7.49 5.12 -29.61
CA LEU A 119 -6.04 4.98 -29.75
C LEU A 119 -5.30 5.93 -28.81
N SER A 120 -4.32 5.40 -28.09
CA SER A 120 -3.31 6.20 -27.40
C SER A 120 -2.01 6.13 -28.16
N LEU A 121 -1.44 7.29 -28.50
CA LEU A 121 -0.12 7.41 -29.11
C LEU A 121 1.02 7.41 -28.08
N VAL A 122 0.68 7.51 -26.79
CA VAL A 122 1.65 7.48 -25.70
C VAL A 122 2.40 6.14 -25.75
N LYS A 123 3.73 6.19 -25.88
CA LYS A 123 4.63 5.04 -26.04
C LYS A 123 4.49 4.27 -27.37
N LEU A 124 3.85 4.81 -28.40
CA LEU A 124 3.90 4.24 -29.75
C LEU A 124 5.16 4.69 -30.50
N ASP A 125 5.74 3.76 -31.25
CA ASP A 125 6.87 4.05 -32.12
C ASP A 125 6.47 5.04 -33.24
N LYS A 126 7.27 6.09 -33.46
CA LYS A 126 6.99 7.10 -34.49
C LYS A 126 6.88 6.50 -35.90
N GLN A 127 7.71 5.51 -36.24
CA GLN A 127 7.64 4.80 -37.52
C GLN A 127 6.33 4.04 -37.67
N PHE A 128 5.79 3.48 -36.57
CA PHE A 128 4.49 2.83 -36.57
C PHE A 128 3.37 3.82 -36.92
N ILE A 129 3.36 4.99 -36.26
CA ILE A 129 2.40 6.07 -36.52
C ILE A 129 2.46 6.47 -38.01
N THR A 130 3.65 6.78 -38.51
CA THR A 130 3.85 7.21 -39.90
C THR A 130 3.39 6.16 -40.92
N LYS A 131 3.61 4.88 -40.62
CA LYS A 131 3.28 3.78 -41.53
C LYS A 131 1.79 3.45 -41.58
N PHE A 132 1.07 3.57 -40.45
CA PHE A 132 -0.25 2.97 -40.31
C PHE A 132 -1.40 3.94 -39.98
N ALA A 133 -1.15 5.24 -39.79
CA ALA A 133 -2.18 6.23 -39.42
C ALA A 133 -3.48 6.11 -40.24
N ARG A 134 -3.39 5.96 -41.57
CA ARG A 134 -4.57 5.87 -42.46
C ARG A 134 -5.41 4.61 -42.31
N LYS A 135 -4.91 3.57 -41.63
CA LYS A 135 -5.66 2.31 -41.42
C LYS A 135 -6.67 2.41 -40.27
N PHE A 136 -6.60 3.46 -39.45
CA PHE A 136 -7.50 3.69 -38.33
C PHE A 136 -8.82 4.33 -38.79
N THR A 137 -9.63 3.61 -39.58
CA THR A 137 -10.82 4.16 -40.26
C THR A 137 -12.05 4.33 -39.35
N GLN A 138 -12.09 3.69 -38.18
CA GLN A 138 -13.18 3.81 -37.21
C GLN A 138 -12.80 4.59 -35.94
N LEU A 139 -11.67 5.29 -35.97
CA LEU A 139 -11.17 5.98 -34.79
C LEU A 139 -12.17 7.05 -34.31
N GLU A 140 -12.61 6.95 -33.06
CA GLU A 140 -13.51 7.92 -32.42
C GLU A 140 -12.77 8.80 -31.43
N LEU A 141 -11.75 8.27 -30.77
CA LEU A 141 -10.90 8.98 -29.81
C LEU A 141 -9.43 8.76 -30.15
N LEU A 142 -8.69 9.86 -30.32
CA LEU A 142 -7.23 9.87 -30.38
C LEU A 142 -6.69 10.58 -29.14
N LYS A 143 -5.72 10.00 -28.45
CA LYS A 143 -4.99 10.68 -27.35
C LYS A 143 -3.48 10.55 -27.49
N GLY A 144 -2.72 11.62 -27.23
CA GLY A 144 -1.25 11.61 -27.31
C GLY A 144 -0.63 12.94 -26.88
N GLY A 145 0.70 13.03 -26.93
CA GLY A 145 1.40 14.32 -26.83
C GLY A 145 1.24 15.13 -28.12
N LEU A 146 1.60 16.41 -28.08
CA LEU A 146 1.37 17.32 -29.19
C LEU A 146 2.14 16.88 -30.44
N ASP A 147 3.41 16.50 -30.28
CA ASP A 147 4.27 16.02 -31.37
C ASP A 147 3.72 14.74 -32.03
N GLU A 148 3.30 13.74 -31.23
CA GLU A 148 2.78 12.49 -31.77
C GLU A 148 1.45 12.68 -32.47
N VAL A 149 0.55 13.52 -31.93
CA VAL A 149 -0.74 13.84 -32.55
C VAL A 149 -0.52 14.56 -33.88
N VAL A 150 0.38 15.54 -33.93
CA VAL A 150 0.76 16.22 -35.17
C VAL A 150 1.36 15.24 -36.18
N GLN A 151 2.26 14.34 -35.77
CA GLN A 151 2.83 13.31 -36.66
C GLN A 151 1.78 12.33 -37.18
N PHE A 152 0.84 11.92 -36.33
CA PHE A 152 -0.30 11.09 -36.73
C PHE A 152 -1.09 11.78 -37.83
N PHE A 153 -1.50 13.04 -37.64
CA PHE A 153 -2.30 13.75 -38.64
C PHE A 153 -1.52 14.09 -39.91
N ASN A 154 -0.23 14.41 -39.83
CA ASN A 154 0.63 14.55 -41.02
C ASN A 154 0.68 13.27 -41.86
N SER A 155 0.59 12.10 -41.22
CA SER A 155 0.62 10.81 -41.91
C SER A 155 -0.78 10.36 -42.35
N PHE A 156 -1.81 10.80 -41.63
CA PHE A 156 -3.21 10.55 -41.90
C PHE A 156 -3.68 11.32 -43.14
N VAL A 157 -3.34 12.61 -43.22
CA VAL A 157 -3.68 13.53 -44.32
C VAL A 157 -2.51 13.60 -45.30
N LYS A 158 -2.68 13.11 -46.54
CA LYS A 158 -1.63 13.20 -47.58
C LYS A 158 -1.89 14.30 -48.59
N ASN A 159 -3.15 14.50 -48.98
CA ASN A 159 -3.53 15.42 -50.04
C ASN A 159 -4.71 16.30 -49.59
N GLU A 160 -4.86 17.49 -50.18
CA GLU A 160 -6.00 18.38 -49.93
C GLU A 160 -7.37 17.74 -50.25
N ASN A 161 -7.39 16.67 -51.04
CA ASN A 161 -8.58 15.88 -51.36
C ASN A 161 -9.00 14.89 -50.27
N ASP A 162 -8.22 14.74 -49.19
CA ASP A 162 -8.54 13.87 -48.05
C ASP A 162 -9.68 14.43 -47.15
N LYS A 163 -10.44 15.43 -47.62
CA LYS A 163 -11.61 16.04 -46.94
C LYS A 163 -12.73 15.05 -46.59
N PHE A 164 -12.74 13.87 -47.19
CA PHE A 164 -13.72 12.80 -46.92
C PHE A 164 -13.25 11.77 -45.88
N LEU A 165 -12.03 11.90 -45.35
CA LEU A 165 -11.58 11.02 -44.27
C LEU A 165 -12.43 11.25 -43.01
N LYS A 166 -12.79 10.16 -42.34
CA LYS A 166 -13.45 10.22 -41.05
C LYS A 166 -12.41 10.55 -39.97
N PHE A 167 -12.38 11.81 -39.55
CA PHE A 167 -11.54 12.23 -38.42
C PHE A 167 -12.09 11.70 -37.09
N PRO A 168 -11.23 11.52 -36.07
CA PRO A 168 -11.68 11.18 -34.73
C PRO A 168 -12.61 12.25 -34.17
N LYS A 169 -13.74 11.82 -33.61
CA LYS A 169 -14.72 12.72 -32.96
C LYS A 169 -14.09 13.53 -31.82
N LYS A 170 -13.13 12.93 -31.11
CA LYS A 170 -12.41 13.55 -29.99
C LYS A 170 -10.90 13.37 -30.14
N ILE A 171 -10.16 14.45 -29.97
CA ILE A 171 -8.70 14.47 -30.00
C ILE A 171 -8.24 15.07 -28.67
N LEU A 172 -7.50 14.30 -27.88
CA LEU A 172 -6.98 14.73 -26.58
C LEU A 172 -5.46 14.88 -26.68
N VAL A 173 -4.97 16.09 -26.51
CA VAL A 173 -3.54 16.40 -26.51
C VAL A 173 -3.08 16.64 -25.08
N PHE A 174 -2.20 15.79 -24.57
CA PHE A 174 -1.64 15.89 -23.23
C PHE A 174 -0.18 16.31 -23.30
N ASP A 175 0.15 17.53 -22.88
CA ASP A 175 1.52 18.02 -22.98
C ASP A 175 1.83 19.11 -21.93
N THR A 176 3.09 19.54 -21.92
CA THR A 176 3.49 20.81 -21.29
C THR A 176 3.55 21.86 -22.38
N PHE A 177 2.62 22.82 -22.36
CA PHE A 177 2.53 23.83 -23.39
C PHE A 177 3.29 25.09 -23.00
N ASP A 178 4.21 25.49 -23.87
CA ASP A 178 5.05 26.68 -23.79
C ASP A 178 5.13 27.36 -25.16
N GLU A 179 5.92 28.43 -25.29
CA GLU A 179 6.06 29.15 -26.56
C GLU A 179 6.67 28.29 -27.68
N LYS A 180 7.44 27.25 -27.35
CA LYS A 180 7.99 26.31 -28.34
C LYS A 180 6.93 25.39 -28.91
N SER A 181 5.78 25.28 -28.24
CA SER A 181 4.64 24.48 -28.67
C SER A 181 3.82 25.18 -29.76
N ILE A 182 3.92 26.50 -29.90
CA ILE A 182 3.13 27.32 -30.85
C ILE A 182 3.20 26.78 -32.29
N PRO A 183 4.38 26.54 -32.90
CA PRO A 183 4.44 26.07 -34.28
C PRO A 183 3.74 24.71 -34.50
N LEU A 184 3.70 23.86 -33.48
CA LEU A 184 3.02 22.57 -33.54
C LEU A 184 1.50 22.71 -33.34
N ILE A 185 1.05 23.64 -32.50
CA ILE A 185 -0.37 23.97 -32.33
C ILE A 185 -0.94 24.54 -33.64
N GLU A 186 -0.25 25.50 -34.25
CA GLU A 186 -0.60 26.07 -35.56
C GLU A 186 -0.68 24.98 -36.62
N LYS A 187 0.35 24.12 -36.69
CA LYS A 187 0.38 23.00 -37.63
C LYS A 187 -0.76 22.01 -37.39
N LEU A 188 -1.10 21.72 -36.14
CA LEU A 188 -2.24 20.87 -35.82
C LEU A 188 -3.55 21.53 -36.30
N GLY A 189 -3.72 22.84 -36.09
CA GLY A 189 -4.86 23.60 -36.60
C GLY A 189 -5.02 23.52 -38.12
N GLN A 190 -3.91 23.56 -38.86
CA GLN A 190 -3.91 23.41 -40.33
C GLN A 190 -4.29 21.99 -40.80
N LEU A 191 -3.99 20.96 -40.00
CA LEU A 191 -4.26 19.56 -40.33
C LEU A 191 -5.69 19.11 -40.02
N LEU A 192 -6.38 19.81 -39.12
CA LEU A 192 -7.72 19.45 -38.66
C LEU A 192 -8.82 20.15 -39.45
N PRO A 193 -9.95 19.48 -39.73
CA PRO A 193 -11.08 20.11 -40.39
C PRO A 193 -11.77 21.09 -39.43
N THR A 194 -12.22 22.22 -39.96
CA THR A 194 -12.97 23.26 -39.22
C THR A 194 -14.48 23.02 -39.22
N ASP A 195 -14.93 21.81 -39.57
CA ASP A 195 -16.35 21.46 -39.74
C ASP A 195 -17.08 21.13 -38.42
N GLY A 196 -16.38 21.19 -37.28
CA GLY A 196 -16.92 20.91 -35.95
C GLY A 196 -17.21 19.43 -35.66
N ARG A 197 -16.92 18.51 -36.58
CA ARG A 197 -17.13 17.06 -36.36
C ARG A 197 -16.09 16.45 -35.42
N SER A 198 -14.90 17.05 -35.38
CA SER A 198 -13.81 16.70 -34.48
C SER A 198 -13.68 17.76 -33.40
N ARG A 199 -13.66 17.33 -32.14
CA ARG A 199 -13.39 18.23 -31.00
C ARG A 199 -11.98 18.02 -30.50
N LEU A 200 -11.21 19.10 -30.49
CA LEU A 200 -9.85 19.13 -29.98
C LEU A 200 -9.86 19.62 -28.52
N TYR A 201 -9.18 18.86 -27.66
CA TYR A 201 -8.99 19.17 -26.26
C TYR A 201 -7.50 19.21 -25.96
N PHE A 202 -7.02 20.33 -25.46
CA PHE A 202 -5.68 20.44 -24.91
C PHE A 202 -5.76 20.29 -23.39
N ILE A 203 -5.00 19.33 -22.84
CA ILE A 203 -4.97 19.03 -21.42
C ILE A 203 -3.54 19.20 -20.94
N ALA A 204 -3.24 20.39 -20.42
CA ALA A 204 -1.90 20.73 -19.96
C ALA A 204 -1.56 20.02 -18.65
N SER A 205 -0.31 19.59 -18.51
CA SER A 205 0.21 19.06 -17.25
C SER A 205 0.07 20.10 -16.13
N LYS A 206 0.38 21.36 -16.44
CA LYS A 206 0.27 22.54 -15.57
C LYS A 206 -0.47 23.63 -16.32
N SER A 207 -1.17 24.51 -15.59
CA SER A 207 -1.83 25.66 -16.21
C SER A 207 -0.82 26.54 -16.95
N VAL A 208 -1.08 26.81 -18.23
CA VAL A 208 -0.31 27.70 -19.09
C VAL A 208 -0.36 29.13 -18.54
N THR A 209 0.80 29.77 -18.52
CA THR A 209 0.99 31.12 -17.98
C THR A 209 1.17 32.18 -19.07
N SER A 210 1.39 31.76 -20.33
CA SER A 210 1.52 32.64 -21.49
C SER A 210 0.17 32.81 -22.20
N GLU A 211 -0.31 34.04 -22.30
CA GLU A 211 -1.53 34.37 -23.06
C GLU A 211 -1.40 34.03 -24.55
N THR A 212 -0.21 34.27 -25.13
CA THR A 212 0.08 33.96 -26.54
C THR A 212 -0.14 32.48 -26.84
N VAL A 213 0.35 31.58 -25.98
CA VAL A 213 0.16 30.14 -26.16
C VAL A 213 -1.32 29.77 -26.08
N LEU A 214 -2.06 30.36 -25.14
CA LEU A 214 -3.50 30.11 -24.98
C LEU A 214 -4.32 30.64 -26.15
N ASP A 215 -3.90 31.75 -26.76
CA ASP A 215 -4.55 32.31 -27.93
C ASP A 215 -4.43 31.38 -29.15
N GLU A 216 -3.28 30.74 -29.34
CA GLU A 216 -3.10 29.71 -30.37
C GLU A 216 -3.93 28.45 -30.08
N MET A 217 -4.15 28.12 -28.80
CA MET A 217 -4.96 26.97 -28.39
C MET A 217 -6.47 27.17 -28.59
N ARG A 218 -6.93 28.37 -29.01
CA ARG A 218 -8.35 28.67 -29.28
C ARG A 218 -8.97 27.81 -30.39
N ILE A 219 -8.16 27.10 -31.17
CA ILE A 219 -8.62 26.09 -32.13
C ILE A 219 -9.28 24.88 -31.44
N GLY A 220 -9.14 24.74 -30.12
CA GLY A 220 -9.74 23.68 -29.31
C GLY A 220 -10.18 24.17 -27.92
N GLU A 221 -10.63 23.23 -27.09
CA GLU A 221 -10.94 23.50 -25.68
C GLU A 221 -9.70 23.26 -24.81
N TYR A 222 -9.38 24.20 -23.92
CA TYR A 222 -8.22 24.13 -23.04
C TYR A 222 -8.62 23.71 -21.61
N PHE A 223 -7.84 22.79 -21.05
CA PHE A 223 -7.91 22.31 -19.67
C PHE A 223 -6.50 22.07 -19.12
N TYR A 224 -6.37 21.91 -17.80
CA TYR A 224 -5.10 21.54 -17.16
C TYR A 224 -5.28 20.71 -15.90
N ASN A 225 -4.27 19.92 -15.53
CA ASN A 225 -4.32 19.06 -14.34
C ASN A 225 -3.82 19.75 -13.06
N ILE A 226 -2.75 20.56 -13.18
CA ILE A 226 -2.13 21.24 -12.03
C ILE A 226 -2.35 22.75 -12.15
N PHE A 227 -2.91 23.36 -11.11
CA PHE A 227 -3.14 24.79 -11.05
C PHE A 227 -1.87 25.52 -10.59
N MET A 228 -1.37 26.47 -11.38
CA MET A 228 -0.23 27.32 -11.02
C MET A 228 -0.73 28.68 -10.52
N SER A 229 -0.07 29.28 -9.53
CA SER A 229 -0.46 30.58 -8.98
C SER A 229 -0.46 31.74 -9.98
N ASN A 230 0.36 31.63 -11.02
CA ASN A 230 0.46 32.59 -12.13
C ASN A 230 -0.37 32.18 -13.36
N ALA A 231 -1.37 31.30 -13.20
CA ALA A 231 -2.31 30.95 -14.27
C ALA A 231 -3.05 32.20 -14.78
N VAL A 232 -3.25 32.26 -16.10
CA VAL A 232 -4.01 33.33 -16.77
C VAL A 232 -5.46 33.35 -16.26
N GLN A 233 -5.92 34.53 -15.82
CA GLN A 233 -7.16 34.71 -15.04
C GLN A 233 -8.41 34.12 -15.72
N GLN A 234 -8.55 34.31 -17.03
CA GLN A 234 -9.71 33.84 -17.81
C GLN A 234 -9.86 32.31 -17.88
N TYR A 235 -8.81 31.54 -17.60
CA TYR A 235 -8.83 30.08 -17.70
C TYR A 235 -8.71 29.38 -16.35
N ARG A 236 -8.70 30.09 -15.23
CA ARG A 236 -8.46 29.51 -13.89
C ARG A 236 -9.52 28.48 -13.43
N ASP A 237 -10.65 28.39 -14.11
CA ASP A 237 -11.69 27.38 -13.84
C ASP A 237 -11.69 26.20 -14.81
N LYS A 238 -10.69 26.10 -15.70
CA LYS A 238 -10.51 25.00 -16.65
C LYS A 238 -9.72 23.81 -16.10
N VAL A 239 -9.67 23.65 -14.79
CA VAL A 239 -8.96 22.53 -14.17
C VAL A 239 -9.71 21.21 -14.40
N CYS A 240 -8.96 20.15 -14.70
CA CYS A 240 -9.43 18.78 -14.79
C CYS A 240 -8.86 17.99 -13.63
N LEU A 241 -9.72 17.44 -12.77
CA LEU A 241 -9.27 16.66 -11.63
C LEU A 241 -8.79 15.29 -12.07
N ASN A 242 -7.61 14.88 -11.61
CA ASN A 242 -7.14 13.50 -11.73
C ASN A 242 -7.54 12.75 -10.47
N ASP A 243 -8.35 11.69 -10.57
CA ASP A 243 -8.87 10.92 -9.43
C ASP A 243 -9.52 11.78 -8.32
N GLY A 244 -10.19 12.87 -8.72
CA GLY A 244 -10.82 13.81 -7.78
C GLY A 244 -9.82 14.65 -6.97
N CYS A 245 -8.56 14.70 -7.38
CA CYS A 245 -7.49 15.47 -6.76
C CYS A 245 -7.31 16.82 -7.46
N LEU A 246 -7.36 17.91 -6.67
CA LEU A 246 -6.94 19.24 -7.09
C LEU A 246 -5.51 19.48 -6.62
N GLU A 247 -4.58 19.61 -7.55
CA GLU A 247 -3.18 19.90 -7.26
C GLU A 247 -2.83 21.36 -7.62
N CYS A 248 -2.19 22.05 -6.70
CA CYS A 248 -1.85 23.47 -6.78
C CYS A 248 -0.35 23.69 -6.52
N ILE A 249 0.31 24.53 -7.32
CA ILE A 249 1.73 24.89 -7.15
C ILE A 249 1.90 26.41 -7.06
N GLY A 250 2.52 26.87 -5.97
CA GLY A 250 2.82 28.28 -5.72
C GLY A 250 1.92 28.93 -4.67
N ASN A 251 1.78 30.25 -4.76
CA ASN A 251 1.07 31.07 -3.77
C ASN A 251 -0.35 31.38 -4.21
N PHE A 252 -1.32 31.01 -3.38
CA PHE A 252 -2.72 31.19 -3.70
C PHE A 252 -3.45 31.92 -2.59
N ASN A 253 -4.37 32.79 -2.99
CA ASN A 253 -5.36 33.33 -2.07
C ASN A 253 -6.34 32.20 -1.69
N PHE A 254 -6.60 32.03 -0.40
CA PHE A 254 -7.50 30.99 0.10
C PHE A 254 -8.93 31.10 -0.49
N SER A 255 -9.44 32.30 -0.73
CA SER A 255 -10.77 32.52 -1.33
C SER A 255 -10.85 31.99 -2.77
N GLU A 256 -9.75 32.10 -3.51
CA GLU A 256 -9.63 31.58 -4.86
C GLU A 256 -9.62 30.05 -4.87
N LEU A 257 -8.79 29.45 -4.01
CA LEU A 257 -8.75 28.00 -3.84
C LEU A 257 -10.11 27.44 -3.45
N THR A 258 -10.81 28.11 -2.53
CA THR A 258 -12.16 27.71 -2.08
C THR A 258 -13.15 27.71 -3.23
N THR A 259 -13.12 28.76 -4.08
CA THR A 259 -13.96 28.84 -5.27
C THR A 259 -13.67 27.69 -6.24
N LEU A 260 -12.39 27.39 -6.46
CA LEU A 260 -11.97 26.31 -7.35
C LEU A 260 -12.37 24.93 -6.81
N ILE A 261 -12.20 24.69 -5.51
CA ILE A 261 -12.61 23.46 -4.83
C ILE A 261 -14.12 23.25 -4.97
N HIS A 262 -14.93 24.29 -4.78
CA HIS A 262 -16.39 24.18 -4.94
C HIS A 262 -16.82 23.88 -6.38
N LYS A 263 -16.20 24.54 -7.37
CA LYS A 263 -16.51 24.31 -8.78
C LYS A 263 -16.15 22.89 -9.22
N THR A 264 -15.07 22.34 -8.69
CA THR A 264 -14.50 21.05 -9.13
C THR A 264 -15.03 19.86 -8.34
N VAL A 265 -15.60 20.10 -7.16
CA VAL A 265 -16.05 19.04 -6.23
C VAL A 265 -14.89 18.09 -5.88
N ALA A 266 -13.69 18.65 -5.73
CA ALA A 266 -12.49 17.89 -5.40
C ALA A 266 -12.67 17.16 -4.07
N ARG A 267 -12.12 15.94 -4.00
CA ARG A 267 -12.07 15.12 -2.77
C ARG A 267 -10.72 15.16 -2.10
N LYS A 268 -9.68 15.44 -2.87
CA LYS A 268 -8.31 15.57 -2.40
C LYS A 268 -7.76 16.92 -2.81
N PHE A 269 -6.98 17.53 -1.92
CA PHE A 269 -6.35 18.83 -2.16
C PHE A 269 -4.85 18.75 -1.88
N PHE A 270 -4.05 18.94 -2.92
CA PHE A 270 -2.60 18.86 -2.86
C PHE A 270 -2.02 20.23 -3.14
N ILE A 271 -1.17 20.75 -2.25
CA ILE A 271 -0.49 22.02 -2.43
C ILE A 271 1.02 21.87 -2.31
N ARG A 272 1.75 22.38 -3.31
CA ARG A 272 3.22 22.35 -3.34
C ARG A 272 3.80 23.75 -3.32
N ASN A 273 4.89 23.91 -2.56
CA ASN A 273 5.60 25.18 -2.38
C ASN A 273 4.68 26.36 -2.01
N PRO A 274 3.76 26.21 -1.03
CA PRO A 274 3.06 27.38 -0.53
C PRO A 274 4.09 28.31 0.14
N ALA A 275 4.12 29.59 -0.17
CA ALA A 275 4.96 30.57 0.53
C ALA A 275 4.20 31.37 1.59
N GLU A 276 2.86 31.40 1.53
CA GLU A 276 2.02 32.11 2.48
C GLU A 276 1.27 31.14 3.39
N SER A 277 0.82 31.67 4.53
CA SER A 277 -0.10 30.95 5.41
C SER A 277 -1.43 30.76 4.70
N ILE A 278 -1.94 29.53 4.69
CA ILE A 278 -3.19 29.19 4.00
C ILE A 278 -4.14 28.58 5.01
N GLY A 279 -5.33 29.15 5.14
CA GLY A 279 -6.34 28.48 5.92
C GLY A 279 -7.75 29.04 5.86
N GLY A 280 -8.65 28.16 6.29
CA GLY A 280 -10.07 28.39 6.45
C GLY A 280 -10.84 27.07 6.43
N THR A 281 -12.14 27.18 6.22
CA THR A 281 -13.06 26.03 6.23
C THR A 281 -13.34 25.58 4.79
N PHE A 282 -13.14 24.30 4.51
CA PHE A 282 -13.54 23.68 3.25
C PHE A 282 -14.93 23.03 3.38
N ASN A 283 -15.68 23.01 2.27
CA ASN A 283 -16.98 22.32 2.19
C ASN A 283 -16.86 20.79 2.37
N GLU A 284 -18.03 20.15 2.39
CA GLU A 284 -18.32 18.72 2.60
C GLU A 284 -17.64 17.71 1.64
N PHE A 285 -16.65 18.10 0.83
CA PHE A 285 -16.06 17.21 -0.17
C PHE A 285 -14.60 16.81 0.09
N ILE A 286 -13.79 17.68 0.72
CA ILE A 286 -12.34 17.44 0.88
C ILE A 286 -12.07 16.47 2.03
N LYS A 287 -11.70 15.24 1.67
CA LYS A 287 -11.37 14.17 2.61
C LYS A 287 -9.88 14.07 2.91
N GLU A 288 -9.03 14.56 2.00
CA GLU A 288 -7.58 14.42 2.10
C GLU A 288 -6.91 15.74 1.72
N ILE A 289 -5.97 16.20 2.53
CA ILE A 289 -5.11 17.35 2.24
C ILE A 289 -3.66 16.91 2.29
N ALA A 290 -2.87 17.29 1.29
CA ALA A 290 -1.43 17.09 1.28
C ALA A 290 -0.69 18.41 1.05
N ILE A 291 0.29 18.71 1.90
CA ILE A 291 1.18 19.86 1.77
C ILE A 291 2.59 19.35 1.50
N VAL A 292 3.22 19.87 0.45
CA VAL A 292 4.56 19.47 0.01
C VAL A 292 5.46 20.70 -0.03
N TYR A 293 6.63 20.60 0.61
CA TYR A 293 7.64 21.65 0.62
C TYR A 293 7.16 23.00 1.18
N GLY A 294 6.25 22.99 2.17
CA GLY A 294 5.92 24.21 2.92
C GLY A 294 7.10 24.64 3.78
N LYS A 295 7.49 25.92 3.73
CA LYS A 295 8.64 26.45 4.48
C LYS A 295 8.25 27.77 5.15
N GLY A 296 8.31 27.83 6.48
CA GLY A 296 8.31 29.08 7.24
C GLY A 296 9.65 29.83 7.12
N SER A 297 9.71 31.08 7.58
CA SER A 297 10.97 31.84 7.62
C SER A 297 11.92 31.24 8.67
N GLU A 298 13.23 31.21 8.40
CA GLU A 298 14.24 30.63 9.31
C GLU A 298 14.54 31.52 10.53
N ASP A 299 14.19 32.81 10.47
CA ASP A 299 14.44 33.77 11.55
C ASP A 299 13.33 33.70 12.61
N PHE A 300 13.46 32.82 13.62
CA PHE A 300 12.61 32.94 14.81
C PHE A 300 13.23 32.47 16.14
N ASP A 301 13.10 33.31 17.16
CA ASP A 301 13.52 33.09 18.55
C ASP A 301 12.30 32.74 19.41
N VAL A 302 12.29 31.55 20.00
CA VAL A 302 11.07 30.94 20.52
C VAL A 302 10.91 31.21 22.02
N ASN A 303 10.32 32.36 22.37
CA ASN A 303 9.86 32.61 23.74
C ASN A 303 8.43 32.08 23.94
N PHE A 304 8.31 30.99 24.70
CA PHE A 304 7.20 30.02 24.65
C PHE A 304 5.98 30.34 25.53
N GLU A 305 5.94 31.46 26.22
CA GLU A 305 4.94 31.69 27.28
C GLU A 305 3.64 32.34 26.80
N ASN A 306 3.54 32.76 25.53
CA ASN A 306 2.33 33.41 25.03
C ASN A 306 1.85 32.76 23.69
N PRO A 307 0.67 32.11 23.63
CA PRO A 307 0.12 31.54 22.39
C PRO A 307 -0.34 32.58 21.36
N VAL A 308 -0.06 33.85 21.60
CA VAL A 308 -0.54 34.99 20.84
C VAL A 308 0.40 35.20 19.65
N PHE A 309 0.13 34.44 18.59
CA PHE A 309 0.73 34.51 17.26
C PHE A 309 2.21 34.10 17.15
N TYR A 310 2.44 32.94 16.54
CA TYR A 310 3.75 32.51 16.06
C TYR A 310 4.10 33.33 14.81
N GLU A 311 4.62 34.55 15.01
CA GLU A 311 5.23 35.32 13.94
C GLU A 311 6.35 34.49 13.27
N GLY A 312 6.55 34.62 11.95
CA GLY A 312 7.57 33.87 11.19
C GLY A 312 7.22 32.42 10.79
N ARG A 313 6.24 31.76 11.43
CA ARG A 313 5.81 30.42 10.99
C ARG A 313 4.81 30.47 9.85
N GLN A 314 4.92 29.50 8.95
CA GLN A 314 3.86 29.29 7.98
C GLN A 314 2.68 28.60 8.68
N ASN A 315 1.56 29.31 8.76
CA ASN A 315 0.36 28.85 9.45
C ASN A 315 -0.59 28.17 8.43
N PHE A 316 -0.85 26.89 8.64
CA PHE A 316 -1.91 26.18 7.92
C PHE A 316 -3.11 25.95 8.82
N TRP A 317 -4.29 26.31 8.36
CA TRP A 317 -5.52 26.07 9.11
C TRP A 317 -6.59 25.45 8.20
N PHE A 318 -6.95 24.19 8.43
CA PHE A 318 -7.93 23.52 7.58
C PHE A 318 -9.01 22.85 8.40
N ASP A 319 -10.24 23.31 8.22
CA ASP A 319 -11.43 22.76 8.87
C ASP A 319 -12.40 22.20 7.85
N SER A 320 -12.88 20.97 8.04
CA SER A 320 -13.98 20.38 7.27
C SER A 320 -14.66 19.28 8.06
N ASP A 321 -15.98 19.15 7.86
CA ASP A 321 -16.80 18.08 8.44
C ASP A 321 -16.61 16.73 7.75
N VAL A 322 -15.73 16.61 6.75
CA VAL A 322 -15.43 15.33 6.09
C VAL A 322 -13.93 15.07 5.95
N LEU A 323 -13.06 15.94 6.46
CA LEU A 323 -11.61 15.76 6.36
C LEU A 323 -11.20 14.54 7.19
N GLU A 324 -10.61 13.53 6.54
CA GLU A 324 -10.19 12.27 7.14
C GLU A 324 -8.66 12.16 7.24
N GLU A 325 -7.90 12.77 6.33
CA GLU A 325 -6.44 12.65 6.29
C GLU A 325 -5.74 13.98 5.97
N ILE A 326 -4.63 14.23 6.65
CA ILE A 326 -3.70 15.31 6.33
C ILE A 326 -2.28 14.76 6.23
N LYS A 327 -1.58 15.14 5.16
CA LYS A 327 -0.22 14.74 4.87
C LYS A 327 0.69 15.97 4.74
N PHE A 328 1.83 15.95 5.39
CA PHE A 328 2.92 16.91 5.22
C PHE A 328 4.15 16.17 4.71
N MET A 329 4.77 16.69 3.65
CA MET A 329 5.94 16.10 3.00
C MET A 329 7.02 17.15 2.80
N SER A 330 8.20 16.91 3.36
CA SER A 330 9.38 17.79 3.24
C SER A 330 9.10 19.24 3.69
N CYS A 331 8.30 19.37 4.74
CA CYS A 331 7.88 20.66 5.29
C CYS A 331 8.84 21.17 6.37
N ASN A 332 9.03 22.48 6.51
CA ASN A 332 9.86 23.08 7.55
C ASN A 332 9.19 24.29 8.23
N ASN A 333 9.35 24.42 9.55
CA ASN A 333 8.88 25.54 10.37
C ASN A 333 7.39 25.90 10.15
N ILE A 334 6.53 24.88 10.23
CA ILE A 334 5.08 25.01 10.02
C ILE A 334 4.33 24.98 11.35
N PHE A 335 3.32 25.83 11.48
CA PHE A 335 2.26 25.66 12.46
C PHE A 335 0.98 25.20 11.76
N PHE A 336 0.43 24.06 12.15
CA PHE A 336 -0.81 23.52 11.62
C PHE A 336 -1.91 23.53 12.67
N LYS A 337 -3.10 23.99 12.28
CA LYS A 337 -4.31 24.05 13.10
C LYS A 337 -5.49 23.34 12.43
N SER A 338 -6.27 22.58 13.18
CA SER A 338 -7.57 22.07 12.70
C SER A 338 -8.58 21.81 13.82
N LYS A 339 -9.86 21.88 13.45
CA LYS A 339 -11.08 21.55 14.22
C LYS A 339 -11.90 20.44 13.56
N SER A 340 -11.37 19.79 12.52
CA SER A 340 -12.12 18.88 11.64
C SER A 340 -12.56 17.59 12.34
N LYS A 341 -13.84 17.47 12.73
CA LYS A 341 -14.36 16.39 13.60
C LYS A 341 -14.04 14.95 13.18
N PHE A 342 -13.73 14.71 11.90
CA PHE A 342 -13.51 13.40 11.31
C PHE A 342 -12.06 13.13 10.92
N LEU A 343 -11.11 13.99 11.29
CA LEU A 343 -9.70 13.79 10.97
C LEU A 343 -9.24 12.49 11.62
N LYS A 344 -8.84 11.49 10.82
CA LYS A 344 -8.38 10.16 11.22
C LYS A 344 -6.86 10.05 11.23
N THR A 345 -6.19 10.73 10.32
CA THR A 345 -4.78 10.47 10.05
C THR A 345 -4.01 11.76 9.81
N ILE A 346 -2.86 11.89 10.48
CA ILE A 346 -1.84 12.92 10.20
C ILE A 346 -0.55 12.19 9.82
N LYS A 347 -0.05 12.41 8.60
CA LYS A 347 1.21 11.85 8.10
C LYS A 347 2.24 12.95 7.96
N LEU A 348 3.43 12.75 8.52
CA LEU A 348 4.58 13.65 8.44
C LEU A 348 5.76 12.88 7.84
N GLU A 349 6.23 13.31 6.68
CA GLU A 349 7.34 12.69 5.96
C GLU A 349 8.41 13.76 5.74
N HIS A 350 9.63 13.54 6.24
CA HIS A 350 10.75 14.49 6.13
C HIS A 350 10.43 15.92 6.63
N CYS A 351 9.62 16.03 7.68
CA CYS A 351 9.18 17.33 8.18
C CYS A 351 10.06 17.82 9.34
N HIS A 352 10.37 19.11 9.38
CA HIS A 352 11.19 19.73 10.40
C HIS A 352 10.41 20.88 11.06
N GLU A 353 10.54 21.01 12.39
CA GLU A 353 10.00 22.16 13.15
C GLU A 353 8.49 22.39 12.99
N MET A 354 7.73 21.29 12.97
CA MET A 354 6.27 21.36 12.90
C MET A 354 5.67 21.63 14.28
N SER A 355 4.59 22.38 14.35
CA SER A 355 3.74 22.49 15.53
C SER A 355 2.29 22.27 15.14
N ILE A 356 1.67 21.22 15.66
CA ILE A 356 0.32 20.78 15.31
C ILE A 356 -0.59 21.04 16.51
N PHE A 357 -1.54 21.94 16.33
CA PHE A 357 -2.59 22.25 17.27
C PHE A 357 -3.93 21.71 16.74
N TYR A 358 -4.62 20.91 17.53
CA TYR A 358 -5.90 20.35 17.11
C TYR A 358 -6.94 20.59 18.20
N ASP A 359 -7.95 21.40 17.91
CA ASP A 359 -8.95 21.89 18.86
C ASP A 359 -10.19 20.98 18.86
N PHE A 360 -10.30 20.14 19.89
CA PHE A 360 -11.49 19.36 20.17
C PHE A 360 -12.52 20.23 20.91
N HIS A 361 -13.57 20.67 20.22
CA HIS A 361 -14.66 21.38 20.88
C HIS A 361 -15.26 20.55 22.04
N ASN A 362 -15.27 21.12 23.24
CA ASN A 362 -15.76 20.47 24.46
C ASN A 362 -17.27 20.13 24.35
N GLY A 363 -17.62 18.85 24.18
CA GLY A 363 -18.97 18.36 24.50
C GLY A 363 -19.60 17.33 23.56
N GLU A 364 -19.08 17.12 22.35
CA GLU A 364 -19.69 16.19 21.39
C GLU A 364 -18.99 14.81 21.36
N ILE A 365 -19.76 13.76 21.06
CA ILE A 365 -19.25 12.38 20.94
C ILE A 365 -18.54 12.26 19.59
N PHE A 366 -17.22 12.47 19.57
CA PHE A 366 -16.40 12.53 18.35
C PHE A 366 -16.13 11.18 17.69
N LYS A 367 -16.11 11.16 16.35
CA LYS A 367 -15.49 10.11 15.52
C LYS A 367 -13.99 10.41 15.30
N LYS A 368 -13.22 10.18 16.35
CA LYS A 368 -11.92 9.47 16.37
C LYS A 368 -10.84 9.83 15.32
N CYS A 369 -9.84 10.62 15.72
CA CYS A 369 -8.50 10.59 15.09
C CYS A 369 -7.72 9.33 15.53
N GLY A 370 -7.15 8.59 14.59
CA GLY A 370 -6.65 7.22 14.76
C GLY A 370 -5.14 7.05 14.68
N VAL A 371 -4.42 7.80 13.82
CA VAL A 371 -3.00 7.55 13.51
C VAL A 371 -2.21 8.84 13.29
N ILE A 372 -1.06 8.96 13.96
CA ILE A 372 0.00 9.89 13.58
C ILE A 372 1.16 9.05 13.02
N TYR A 373 1.52 9.28 11.77
CA TYR A 373 2.64 8.65 11.07
C TYR A 373 3.77 9.67 10.95
N MET A 374 4.98 9.29 11.36
CA MET A 374 6.17 10.13 11.26
C MET A 374 7.32 9.32 10.67
N GLU A 375 7.87 9.85 9.58
CA GLU A 375 9.03 9.31 8.88
C GLU A 375 10.06 10.44 8.69
N HIS A 376 11.31 10.21 9.12
CA HIS A 376 12.43 11.15 8.98
C HIS A 376 12.13 12.59 9.45
N SER A 377 11.25 12.75 10.44
CA SER A 377 10.75 14.06 10.88
C SER A 377 11.39 14.51 12.20
N LEU A 378 11.73 15.79 12.34
CA LEU A 378 12.42 16.36 13.50
C LEU A 378 11.61 17.53 14.11
N ASN A 379 11.71 17.74 15.42
CA ASN A 379 11.14 18.90 16.13
C ASN A 379 9.62 19.07 16.01
N ILE A 380 8.86 17.97 16.10
CA ILE A 380 7.41 18.01 15.98
C ILE A 380 6.77 18.30 17.35
N LYS A 381 5.96 19.34 17.48
CA LYS A 381 5.23 19.67 18.71
C LYS A 381 3.74 19.46 18.53
N PHE A 382 3.07 18.95 19.57
CA PHE A 382 1.64 18.68 19.55
C PHE A 382 0.96 19.37 20.74
N SER A 383 -0.12 20.11 20.52
CA SER A 383 -0.86 20.80 21.58
C SER A 383 -2.38 20.52 21.52
N ASP A 384 -2.96 20.32 22.71
CA ASP A 384 -4.41 20.18 23.00
C ASP A 384 -5.14 18.96 22.40
N ILE A 385 -4.48 17.80 22.28
CA ILE A 385 -5.05 16.57 21.68
C ILE A 385 -5.94 15.77 22.67
N SER A 386 -6.83 16.44 23.39
CA SER A 386 -7.70 15.77 24.36
C SER A 386 -8.82 14.96 23.67
N LYS A 387 -8.75 13.63 23.77
CA LYS A 387 -9.72 12.59 23.29
C LYS A 387 -9.48 12.03 21.88
N LEU A 388 -8.44 11.20 21.75
CA LEU A 388 -8.19 10.32 20.60
C LEU A 388 -8.52 8.86 20.96
N THR A 389 -9.28 8.14 20.13
CA THR A 389 -9.43 6.67 20.26
C THR A 389 -9.50 5.99 18.90
N THR A 390 -8.69 4.94 18.69
CA THR A 390 -8.69 3.91 17.63
C THR A 390 -8.89 4.30 16.14
N SER A 391 -7.85 4.07 15.30
CA SER A 391 -7.85 3.21 14.08
C SER A 391 -6.42 3.10 13.47
N THR A 392 -6.23 2.26 12.45
CA THR A 392 -4.99 1.61 11.91
C THR A 392 -4.39 2.28 10.66
N PHE A 393 -3.09 2.10 10.29
CA PHE A 393 -2.53 2.01 8.89
C PHE A 393 -0.97 1.87 8.76
N GLU A 394 -0.51 1.66 7.50
CA GLU A 394 0.70 1.06 6.85
C GLU A 394 2.05 1.84 6.86
N GLN A 395 3.12 1.18 6.38
CA GLN A 395 4.52 1.64 6.28
C GLN A 395 5.01 1.52 4.82
N ASP A 396 5.70 2.55 4.32
CA ASP A 396 6.46 2.57 3.05
C ASP A 396 7.95 2.82 3.38
N LYS A 397 8.89 2.40 2.53
CA LYS A 397 10.35 2.42 2.82
C LYS A 397 11.13 3.28 1.83
N SER A 398 12.01 4.14 2.36
CA SER A 398 13.17 4.68 1.62
C SER A 398 14.45 4.54 2.46
N ASN A 399 15.56 4.24 1.79
CA ASN A 399 16.88 4.01 2.40
C ASN A 399 17.76 5.25 2.18
N GLU A 400 18.17 5.93 3.26
CA GLU A 400 19.41 6.73 3.31
C GLU A 400 19.74 7.08 4.77
N THR A 401 20.95 6.74 5.22
CA THR A 401 21.46 7.04 6.57
C THR A 401 22.49 8.16 6.53
N THR A 402 22.18 9.29 7.19
CA THR A 402 23.14 10.36 7.51
C THR A 402 23.06 10.67 9.00
N THR A 403 24.19 10.60 9.70
CA THR A 403 24.28 10.82 11.16
C THR A 403 24.44 12.30 11.46
N TYR A 404 23.49 12.90 12.17
CA TYR A 404 23.61 14.24 12.78
C TYR A 404 23.35 14.15 14.29
N SER A 405 24.18 14.81 15.10
CA SER A 405 24.07 14.87 16.56
C SER A 405 23.59 16.25 17.00
N GLU A 406 22.29 16.46 17.12
CA GLU A 406 21.73 17.59 17.86
C GLU A 406 20.51 17.16 18.69
N GLU A 407 20.48 17.56 19.96
CA GLU A 407 19.41 17.29 20.92
C GLU A 407 18.17 18.14 20.62
N ARG A 408 16.99 17.52 20.42
CA ARG A 408 15.78 18.29 20.16
C ARG A 408 14.48 17.65 20.69
N LYS A 409 13.48 18.50 20.99
CA LYS A 409 12.37 18.23 21.95
C LYS A 409 10.97 18.24 21.30
N ILE A 410 10.12 17.29 21.69
CA ILE A 410 8.65 17.30 21.50
C ILE A 410 8.02 17.74 22.85
N GLN A 411 6.92 18.51 22.82
CA GLN A 411 6.25 19.03 24.03
C GLN A 411 4.73 18.92 23.89
N THR A 412 4.05 18.47 24.95
CA THR A 412 2.59 18.39 25.08
C THR A 412 2.18 18.94 26.45
N ASN A 413 1.12 19.77 26.52
CA ASN A 413 0.79 20.53 27.74
C ASN A 413 -0.41 19.98 28.58
N LYS A 414 -1.07 18.88 28.19
CA LYS A 414 -2.21 18.31 28.94
C LYS A 414 -2.35 16.78 28.83
N SER A 415 -3.00 16.17 29.82
CA SER A 415 -3.42 14.77 29.92
C SER A 415 -4.13 14.29 28.64
N THR A 416 -3.62 13.21 28.05
CA THR A 416 -4.10 12.70 26.75
C THR A 416 -4.00 11.17 26.66
N ILE A 417 -4.98 10.56 25.98
CA ILE A 417 -4.97 9.13 25.62
C ILE A 417 -4.58 9.03 24.15
N LEU A 418 -3.48 8.36 23.84
CA LEU A 418 -3.02 8.15 22.46
C LEU A 418 -3.09 6.66 22.08
N PRO A 419 -3.88 6.25 21.08
CA PRO A 419 -4.10 4.83 20.81
C PRO A 419 -2.85 4.14 20.20
N LYS A 420 -2.21 4.75 19.20
CA LYS A 420 -1.06 4.15 18.51
C LYS A 420 -0.07 5.24 18.09
N LEU A 421 1.20 5.06 18.43
CA LEU A 421 2.32 5.87 17.93
C LEU A 421 3.20 4.99 17.03
N ILE A 422 3.45 5.41 15.80
CA ILE A 422 4.43 4.77 14.91
C ILE A 422 5.52 5.80 14.59
N VAL A 423 6.76 5.47 14.93
CA VAL A 423 7.94 6.28 14.63
C VAL A 423 8.87 5.41 13.78
N ILE A 424 9.22 5.87 12.59
CA ILE A 424 10.11 5.13 11.69
C ILE A 424 11.26 6.07 11.27
N SER A 425 12.48 5.58 11.48
CA SER A 425 13.75 6.11 10.99
C SER A 425 14.13 7.55 11.39
N GLY A 426 15.31 7.72 11.98
CA GLY A 426 16.01 9.02 12.09
C GLY A 426 15.39 10.10 12.99
N CYS A 427 14.35 9.78 13.77
CA CYS A 427 13.69 10.76 14.64
C CYS A 427 14.33 10.87 16.04
N VAL A 428 14.30 12.07 16.62
CA VAL A 428 14.39 12.28 18.08
C VAL A 428 13.00 12.65 18.58
N VAL A 429 12.39 11.77 19.40
CA VAL A 429 10.99 11.94 19.84
C VAL A 429 10.96 12.09 21.37
N ASP A 430 10.67 13.28 21.91
CA ASP A 430 10.52 13.50 23.37
C ASP A 430 9.04 13.58 23.78
N VAL A 431 8.45 12.43 24.06
CA VAL A 431 7.05 12.32 24.46
C VAL A 431 6.90 12.70 25.94
N LEU A 432 6.34 13.88 26.24
CA LEU A 432 6.37 14.41 27.61
C LEU A 432 5.20 14.00 28.51
N ILE A 433 3.97 13.80 27.99
CA ILE A 433 2.79 13.46 28.81
C ILE A 433 1.76 12.70 27.95
N PHE A 434 1.61 11.38 28.16
CA PHE A 434 0.41 10.64 27.77
C PHE A 434 -0.08 9.82 28.96
N ASP A 435 -1.34 9.99 29.33
CA ASP A 435 -1.94 9.27 30.45
C ASP A 435 -2.11 7.78 30.11
N GLU A 436 -2.41 7.44 28.86
CA GLU A 436 -2.52 6.05 28.41
C GLU A 436 -2.12 5.92 26.93
N ILE A 437 -1.26 4.94 26.62
CA ILE A 437 -0.98 4.52 25.24
C ILE A 437 -1.38 3.04 25.07
N ASN A 438 -2.00 2.67 23.95
CA ASN A 438 -2.36 1.25 23.69
C ASN A 438 -1.27 0.49 22.91
N LYS A 439 -0.65 1.13 21.91
CA LYS A 439 0.41 0.53 21.09
C LYS A 439 1.50 1.54 20.70
N ILE A 440 2.76 1.14 20.85
CA ILE A 440 3.92 1.93 20.40
C ILE A 440 4.70 1.04 19.43
N ILE A 441 5.01 1.54 18.23
CA ILE A 441 5.96 0.92 17.30
C ILE A 441 7.01 1.95 16.97
N VAL A 442 8.27 1.66 17.29
CA VAL A 442 9.41 2.51 16.96
C VAL A 442 10.41 1.66 16.21
N ILE A 443 10.77 2.08 15.00
CA ILE A 443 11.67 1.36 14.11
C ILE A 443 12.78 2.32 13.71
N ASP A 444 14.03 1.89 13.78
CA ASP A 444 15.21 2.57 13.22
C ASP A 444 15.45 4.01 13.74
N THR A 445 15.09 4.26 14.99
CA THR A 445 15.09 5.60 15.58
C THR A 445 16.39 5.87 16.36
N THR A 446 16.98 7.06 16.23
CA THR A 446 18.22 7.41 16.94
C THR A 446 17.97 7.63 18.43
N CYS A 447 16.92 8.35 18.80
CA CYS A 447 16.56 8.53 20.21
C CYS A 447 15.05 8.68 20.40
N ILE A 448 14.48 7.99 21.37
CA ILE A 448 13.12 8.23 21.83
C ILE A 448 13.14 8.42 23.34
N THR A 449 12.55 9.51 23.81
CA THR A 449 12.34 9.80 25.21
C THR A 449 10.86 9.71 25.53
N LEU A 450 10.49 8.91 26.52
CA LEU A 450 9.13 8.70 27.00
C LEU A 450 9.07 9.17 28.46
N LYS A 451 8.57 10.37 28.73
CA LYS A 451 8.40 10.89 30.11
C LYS A 451 6.94 10.78 30.54
N ASN A 452 6.71 10.43 31.81
CA ASN A 452 5.37 10.45 32.42
C ASN A 452 4.29 9.63 31.68
N ILE A 453 4.65 8.51 31.07
CA ILE A 453 3.69 7.64 30.37
C ILE A 453 3.21 6.54 31.32
N SER A 454 1.89 6.45 31.55
CA SER A 454 1.31 5.24 32.16
C SER A 454 1.01 4.23 31.06
N LEU A 455 1.84 3.19 30.97
CA LEU A 455 1.66 2.13 29.98
C LEU A 455 0.55 1.18 30.46
N LYS A 456 -0.68 1.37 29.97
CA LYS A 456 -1.70 0.30 29.92
C LYS A 456 -1.63 -0.48 28.59
N THR A 457 -0.48 -0.40 27.90
CA THR A 457 -0.28 -0.89 26.53
C THR A 457 -0.54 -2.39 26.41
N THR A 458 -1.09 -2.79 25.27
CA THR A 458 -1.22 -4.20 24.88
C THR A 458 -0.06 -4.69 24.01
N SER A 459 0.72 -3.78 23.41
CA SER A 459 1.94 -4.13 22.67
C SER A 459 2.85 -2.91 22.49
N VAL A 460 4.13 -3.05 22.81
CA VAL A 460 5.19 -2.06 22.52
C VAL A 460 6.23 -2.76 21.66
N VAL A 461 6.62 -2.18 20.53
CA VAL A 461 7.64 -2.72 19.63
C VAL A 461 8.70 -1.65 19.46
N PHE A 462 9.94 -1.96 19.85
CA PHE A 462 11.12 -1.17 19.54
C PHE A 462 12.02 -2.03 18.65
N ASP A 463 12.43 -1.50 17.52
CA ASP A 463 13.32 -2.16 16.57
C ASP A 463 14.38 -1.14 16.14
N LYS A 464 15.67 -1.50 16.22
CA LYS A 464 16.82 -0.63 15.89
C LYS A 464 16.79 0.77 16.56
N VAL A 465 16.31 0.86 17.80
CA VAL A 465 16.33 2.10 18.57
C VAL A 465 17.69 2.26 19.24
N HIS A 466 18.42 3.34 18.91
CA HIS A 466 19.78 3.53 19.45
C HIS A 466 19.74 4.03 20.91
N GLN A 467 18.76 4.85 21.26
CA GLN A 467 18.57 5.36 22.62
C GLN A 467 17.08 5.41 22.99
N LEU A 468 16.69 4.80 24.11
CA LEU A 468 15.36 4.94 24.71
C LEU A 468 15.53 5.50 26.13
N ILE A 469 14.99 6.69 26.38
CA ILE A 469 15.01 7.33 27.70
C ILE A 469 13.59 7.30 28.26
N CYS A 470 13.29 6.39 29.19
CA CYS A 470 12.02 6.43 29.92
C CYS A 470 12.22 7.24 31.20
N LYS A 471 11.45 8.30 31.47
CA LYS A 471 11.49 9.02 32.75
C LYS A 471 10.15 8.86 33.48
N ASN A 472 10.11 7.84 34.33
CA ASN A 472 9.16 7.62 35.42
C ASN A 472 9.96 7.20 36.65
N ASN A 473 9.43 7.36 37.87
CA ASN A 473 10.09 7.12 39.17
C ASN A 473 10.67 5.69 39.42
N THR A 474 10.80 4.83 38.41
CA THR A 474 11.30 3.44 38.56
C THR A 474 12.28 2.94 37.51
N LEU A 475 12.66 3.69 36.47
CA LEU A 475 13.73 3.24 35.56
C LEU A 475 14.45 4.42 34.91
N GLU A 476 15.72 4.63 35.27
CA GLU A 476 16.70 5.26 34.38
C GLU A 476 17.49 4.15 33.70
N LEU A 477 17.34 4.01 32.38
CA LEU A 477 18.21 3.16 31.57
C LEU A 477 19.04 4.05 30.65
N LEU A 478 20.34 4.09 30.93
CA LEU A 478 21.39 4.60 30.04
C LEU A 478 22.03 3.38 29.39
N CYS A 479 21.83 3.20 28.08
CA CYS A 479 22.14 1.95 27.44
C CYS A 479 23.57 1.89 26.90
N VAL A 480 24.29 0.83 27.28
CA VAL A 480 25.18 0.07 26.40
C VAL A 480 24.52 -1.30 26.29
N ASP A 481 24.22 -1.75 25.06
CA ASP A 481 23.60 -3.04 24.70
C ASP A 481 22.08 -3.23 24.95
N PHE A 482 21.27 -2.61 24.08
CA PHE A 482 19.79 -2.60 24.12
C PHE A 482 19.12 -3.98 23.91
N ASN A 483 19.85 -4.96 23.35
CA ASN A 483 19.31 -6.29 23.05
C ASN A 483 19.18 -7.21 24.28
N LYS A 484 19.93 -6.99 25.36
CA LYS A 484 19.92 -7.88 26.53
C LYS A 484 18.77 -7.62 27.50
N GLU A 485 18.37 -6.36 27.69
CA GLU A 485 17.41 -6.02 28.75
C GLU A 485 15.94 -6.12 28.32
N ILE A 486 15.68 -6.03 27.02
CA ILE A 486 14.33 -6.17 26.45
C ILE A 486 13.77 -7.60 26.58
N GLU A 487 14.61 -8.64 26.63
CA GLU A 487 14.18 -10.03 26.88
C GLU A 487 13.42 -10.19 28.21
N ASN A 488 13.61 -9.26 29.16
CA ASN A 488 12.91 -9.27 30.44
C ASN A 488 11.51 -8.65 30.41
N TYR A 489 11.20 -7.79 29.43
CA TYR A 489 10.00 -6.93 29.42
C TYR A 489 8.95 -7.29 28.37
N PHE A 490 9.29 -8.05 27.32
CA PHE A 490 8.27 -8.67 26.48
C PHE A 490 7.54 -9.77 27.27
N GLU A 491 6.22 -9.85 27.09
CA GLU A 491 5.30 -10.71 27.85
C GLU A 491 5.95 -12.03 28.27
N SER A 492 5.87 -12.31 29.58
CA SER A 492 6.34 -13.55 30.20
C SER A 492 6.12 -14.76 29.28
N PRO A 493 7.09 -15.69 29.15
CA PRO A 493 6.85 -16.98 28.52
C PRO A 493 5.53 -17.52 29.03
N PHE A 494 4.68 -17.97 28.12
CA PHE A 494 3.33 -18.42 28.46
C PHE A 494 3.41 -19.40 29.63
N LEU A 495 2.81 -19.02 30.76
CA LEU A 495 2.81 -19.83 31.95
C LEU A 495 2.02 -21.10 31.64
N PHE A 496 2.73 -22.23 31.54
CA PHE A 496 2.12 -23.55 31.41
C PHE A 496 1.05 -23.70 32.51
N LYS A 497 -0.23 -23.75 32.10
CA LYS A 497 -1.38 -23.87 33.00
C LYS A 497 -1.31 -25.23 33.72
N LYS A 498 -0.51 -25.35 34.79
CA LYS A 498 -0.64 -26.27 35.97
C LYS A 498 0.67 -26.78 36.60
N SER A 499 1.89 -26.38 36.21
CA SER A 499 3.06 -26.79 37.00
C SER A 499 3.27 -25.85 38.19
N THR A 500 2.81 -26.30 39.36
CA THR A 500 3.29 -25.93 40.70
C THR A 500 4.48 -24.98 40.73
N LYS A 501 4.29 -23.73 41.19
CA LYS A 501 5.18 -22.79 41.91
C LYS A 501 6.74 -22.87 41.82
N SER A 502 7.36 -23.68 40.98
CA SER A 502 8.78 -23.60 40.68
C SER A 502 8.95 -22.44 39.71
N LYS A 503 9.68 -21.42 40.13
CA LYS A 503 10.28 -20.44 39.22
C LYS A 503 10.95 -21.25 38.10
N PHE A 504 10.36 -21.27 36.91
CA PHE A 504 11.15 -21.59 35.72
C PHE A 504 12.23 -20.52 35.68
N GLU A 505 13.48 -20.92 35.85
CA GLU A 505 14.61 -20.04 35.56
C GLU A 505 14.54 -19.78 34.06
N LYS A 506 14.05 -18.59 33.69
CA LYS A 506 13.84 -18.18 32.29
C LYS A 506 15.09 -18.40 31.44
N ASP A 507 16.26 -18.38 32.07
CA ASP A 507 17.57 -18.48 31.42
C ASP A 507 17.97 -19.92 31.03
N LYS A 508 17.14 -20.93 31.34
CA LYS A 508 17.48 -22.36 31.12
C LYS A 508 16.71 -23.04 29.99
N ILE A 509 15.76 -22.37 29.36
CA ILE A 509 14.94 -22.95 28.29
C ILE A 509 14.73 -21.96 27.16
N TRP A 510 14.60 -22.46 25.93
CA TRP A 510 14.18 -21.67 24.79
C TRP A 510 12.68 -21.86 24.53
N VAL A 511 12.00 -20.77 24.21
CA VAL A 511 10.59 -20.74 23.85
C VAL A 511 10.43 -19.90 22.58
N CYS A 512 9.69 -20.41 21.61
CA CYS A 512 9.39 -19.66 20.39
C CYS A 512 8.58 -18.39 20.73
N HIS A 513 9.12 -17.24 20.31
CA HIS A 513 8.49 -15.94 20.54
C HIS A 513 7.11 -15.86 19.89
N LYS A 514 6.26 -14.97 20.41
CA LYS A 514 4.98 -14.70 19.75
C LYS A 514 5.25 -14.14 18.36
N PHE A 515 4.51 -14.65 17.39
CA PHE A 515 4.48 -14.00 16.10
C PHE A 515 3.81 -12.64 16.25
N PHE A 516 4.26 -11.65 15.49
CA PHE A 516 3.60 -10.37 15.35
C PHE A 516 3.57 -9.98 13.88
N SER A 517 2.57 -9.19 13.50
CA SER A 517 2.43 -8.67 12.15
C SER A 517 3.01 -7.25 12.09
N MET A 518 3.80 -6.98 11.05
CA MET A 518 4.17 -5.60 10.69
C MET A 518 3.01 -4.89 9.98
N ASN A 519 2.19 -5.66 9.26
CA ASN A 519 1.04 -5.16 8.52
C ASN A 519 -0.20 -5.17 9.43
N ASN A 520 -1.06 -4.16 9.34
CA ASN A 520 -2.31 -4.14 10.13
C ASN A 520 -3.42 -5.01 9.51
N HIS A 521 -3.18 -5.63 8.35
CA HIS A 521 -4.12 -6.53 7.69
C HIS A 521 -4.26 -7.84 8.45
N LEU A 522 -3.24 -8.27 9.20
CA LEU A 522 -3.30 -9.48 10.02
C LEU A 522 -3.47 -9.12 11.49
N VAL A 523 -4.50 -9.68 12.11
CA VAL A 523 -4.74 -9.57 13.55
C VAL A 523 -4.44 -10.92 14.19
N ILE A 524 -3.52 -10.92 15.14
CA ILE A 524 -3.24 -12.09 15.98
C ILE A 524 -4.06 -11.94 17.27
N THR A 525 -5.00 -12.85 17.46
CA THR A 525 -5.84 -12.91 18.66
C THR A 525 -5.06 -13.49 19.85
N LYS A 526 -5.65 -13.42 21.05
CA LYS A 526 -5.04 -13.97 22.28
C LYS A 526 -4.76 -15.48 22.21
N ASP A 527 -5.44 -16.21 21.33
CA ASP A 527 -5.32 -17.66 21.16
C ASP A 527 -4.35 -18.05 20.02
N ASP A 528 -3.46 -17.12 19.62
CA ASP A 528 -2.53 -17.29 18.48
C ASP A 528 -3.25 -17.60 17.15
N CYS A 529 -4.53 -17.22 17.04
CA CYS A 529 -5.31 -17.30 15.82
C CYS A 529 -5.12 -16.02 14.99
N VAL A 530 -4.77 -16.18 13.72
CA VAL A 530 -4.54 -15.09 12.76
C VAL A 530 -5.75 -14.99 11.84
N VAL A 531 -6.28 -13.78 11.74
CA VAL A 531 -7.39 -13.44 10.83
C VAL A 531 -7.02 -12.23 9.97
N LYS A 532 -7.48 -12.20 8.72
CA LYS A 532 -7.33 -11.04 7.83
C LYS A 532 -8.42 -10.02 8.12
N ASN A 533 -8.04 -8.77 8.28
CA ASN A 533 -8.95 -7.66 8.44
C ASN A 533 -9.59 -7.33 7.07
N THR A 534 -10.90 -7.53 6.95
CA THR A 534 -11.64 -7.46 5.67
C THR A 534 -11.78 -6.05 5.08
N MET A 535 -11.28 -5.01 5.75
CA MET A 535 -11.37 -3.63 5.27
C MET A 535 -10.35 -3.25 4.17
N TYR A 536 -9.45 -4.16 3.80
CA TYR A 536 -8.34 -3.89 2.90
C TYR A 536 -8.45 -4.73 1.63
N THR A 537 -8.44 -4.07 0.46
CA THR A 537 -8.66 -4.71 -0.86
C THR A 537 -7.39 -4.78 -1.72
N THR A 538 -6.24 -4.36 -1.20
CA THR A 538 -4.96 -4.42 -1.92
C THR A 538 -4.40 -5.84 -1.90
N VAL A 539 -3.85 -6.28 -3.04
CA VAL A 539 -3.21 -7.60 -3.20
C VAL A 539 -1.76 -7.47 -2.75
N THR A 540 -1.54 -7.23 -1.46
CA THR A 540 -0.20 -7.26 -0.87
C THR A 540 0.00 -8.55 -0.09
N ASN A 541 1.23 -9.07 -0.10
CA ASN A 541 1.60 -10.17 0.77
C ASN A 541 1.77 -9.63 2.19
N ASP A 542 1.01 -10.16 3.14
CA ASP A 542 1.13 -9.85 4.55
C ASP A 542 2.14 -10.78 5.22
N MET A 543 2.93 -10.29 6.18
CA MET A 543 3.95 -11.10 6.84
C MET A 543 3.84 -11.07 8.37
N LEU A 544 3.94 -12.25 8.97
CA LEU A 544 4.09 -12.47 10.41
C LEU A 544 5.53 -12.88 10.70
N PHE A 545 6.09 -12.37 11.80
CA PHE A 545 7.48 -12.62 12.18
C PHE A 545 7.61 -13.09 13.61
N SER A 546 8.58 -13.97 13.86
CA SER A 546 9.08 -14.32 15.20
C SER A 546 10.60 -14.24 15.19
N TYR A 547 11.15 -13.25 15.91
CA TYR A 547 12.59 -13.05 16.07
C TYR A 547 13.23 -14.05 17.03
N ASN A 548 14.57 -14.10 17.00
CA ASN A 548 15.40 -14.96 17.86
C ASN A 548 14.97 -16.43 17.82
N PHE A 549 14.55 -16.89 16.63
CA PHE A 549 14.18 -18.28 16.44
C PHE A 549 15.39 -19.20 16.72
N TYR A 550 16.57 -18.79 16.24
CA TYR A 550 17.87 -19.31 16.68
C TYR A 550 18.94 -18.21 16.61
N ASN A 551 19.86 -18.19 17.58
CA ASN A 551 21.11 -17.45 17.51
C ASN A 551 22.15 -18.09 18.45
N LYS A 552 23.41 -17.64 18.38
CA LYS A 552 24.50 -18.16 19.24
C LYS A 552 24.19 -18.05 20.74
N ASN A 553 23.46 -17.03 21.17
CA ASN A 553 23.16 -16.82 22.59
C ASN A 553 22.14 -17.84 23.12
N ASN A 554 21.30 -18.39 22.25
CA ASN A 554 20.28 -19.36 22.64
C ASN A 554 20.54 -20.78 22.12
N ALA A 555 21.66 -21.06 21.46
CA ALA A 555 21.94 -22.33 20.78
C ALA A 555 21.80 -23.56 21.70
N ASP A 556 22.35 -23.47 22.91
CA ASP A 556 22.40 -24.59 23.86
C ASP A 556 21.10 -24.78 24.66
N LEU A 557 20.19 -23.81 24.60
CA LEU A 557 18.94 -23.86 25.34
C LEU A 557 17.99 -24.92 24.75
N PRO A 558 17.42 -25.82 25.58
CA PRO A 558 16.43 -26.78 25.12
C PRO A 558 15.11 -26.08 24.79
N MET A 559 14.50 -26.46 23.67
CA MET A 559 13.14 -26.08 23.36
C MET A 559 12.15 -26.82 24.27
N CYS A 560 11.17 -26.08 24.78
CA CYS A 560 10.09 -26.59 25.64
C CYS A 560 8.80 -26.82 24.83
N PHE A 561 8.13 -27.97 24.99
CA PHE A 561 6.87 -28.28 24.31
C PHE A 561 6.00 -29.31 25.07
N TYR A 562 4.72 -29.42 24.72
CA TYR A 562 3.87 -30.50 25.22
C TYR A 562 4.02 -31.79 24.40
N ASN A 563 4.34 -32.90 25.07
CA ASN A 563 4.40 -34.22 24.43
C ASN A 563 3.03 -34.91 24.34
N LYS A 564 3.01 -36.12 23.77
CA LYS A 564 1.79 -36.95 23.60
C LYS A 564 1.02 -37.27 24.88
N LYS A 565 1.67 -37.14 26.05
CA LYS A 565 1.04 -37.35 27.36
C LYS A 565 0.53 -36.04 27.97
N ASN A 566 0.50 -34.95 27.18
CA ASN A 566 0.19 -33.59 27.63
C ASN A 566 1.08 -33.13 28.80
N LYS A 567 2.33 -33.61 28.83
CA LYS A 567 3.36 -33.20 29.78
C LYS A 567 4.39 -32.33 29.07
N ILE A 568 4.97 -31.39 29.80
CA ILE A 568 6.11 -30.61 29.33
C ILE A 568 7.29 -31.55 29.10
N ASP A 569 7.92 -31.44 27.94
CA ASP A 569 9.11 -32.16 27.51
C ASP A 569 10.09 -31.16 26.89
N HIS A 570 11.34 -31.60 26.75
CA HIS A 570 12.45 -30.77 26.28
C HIS A 570 13.18 -31.46 25.13
N ILE A 571 13.65 -30.66 24.17
CA ILE A 571 14.50 -31.13 23.07
C ILE A 571 15.63 -30.14 22.81
N HIS A 572 16.86 -30.65 22.72
CA HIS A 572 18.04 -29.86 22.36
C HIS A 572 18.28 -29.89 20.85
N GLY A 573 19.07 -28.94 20.36
CA GLY A 573 19.52 -28.91 18.96
C GLY A 573 18.46 -28.53 17.93
N ILE A 574 17.21 -28.25 18.35
CA ILE A 574 16.09 -28.01 17.44
C ILE A 574 15.24 -26.83 17.88
N ARG A 575 14.72 -26.10 16.88
CA ARG A 575 13.71 -25.04 17.01
C ARG A 575 12.54 -25.38 16.11
N TYR A 576 11.31 -25.26 16.59
CA TYR A 576 10.15 -25.76 15.86
C TYR A 576 8.85 -25.03 16.21
N PHE A 577 7.96 -24.87 15.23
CA PHE A 577 6.57 -24.45 15.40
C PHE A 577 5.67 -25.12 14.36
N GLU A 578 4.36 -25.16 14.61
CA GLU A 578 3.34 -25.64 13.68
C GLU A 578 2.30 -24.56 13.40
N VAL A 579 1.72 -24.58 12.21
CA VAL A 579 0.64 -23.69 11.77
C VAL A 579 -0.52 -24.56 11.28
N GLU A 580 -1.69 -24.43 11.90
CA GLU A 580 -2.94 -24.98 11.37
C GLU A 580 -3.48 -24.02 10.30
N VAL A 581 -3.61 -24.51 9.06
CA VAL A 581 -4.10 -23.78 7.90
C VAL A 581 -5.49 -24.30 7.54
N THR A 582 -6.51 -23.44 7.60
CA THR A 582 -7.89 -23.83 7.30
C THR A 582 -8.33 -23.34 5.93
N GLY A 583 -8.99 -24.20 5.15
CA GLY A 583 -9.63 -23.82 3.89
C GLY A 583 -8.67 -23.50 2.76
N GLN A 584 -9.17 -22.81 1.72
CA GLN A 584 -8.32 -22.29 0.66
C GLN A 584 -7.56 -21.06 1.17
N SER A 585 -6.24 -21.07 1.06
CA SER A 585 -5.32 -20.02 1.50
C SER A 585 -4.09 -20.04 0.59
N PHE A 586 -3.55 -18.86 0.31
CA PHE A 586 -2.30 -18.67 -0.41
C PHE A 586 -1.26 -18.11 0.56
N ILE A 587 -0.46 -19.01 1.13
CA ILE A 587 0.51 -18.71 2.19
C ILE A 587 1.82 -19.46 1.97
N ALA A 588 2.91 -18.91 2.50
CA ALA A 588 4.17 -19.62 2.66
C ALA A 588 4.65 -19.55 4.11
N ILE A 589 5.16 -20.66 4.63
CA ILE A 589 5.67 -20.80 5.99
C ILE A 589 7.16 -21.08 5.89
N GLY A 590 7.98 -20.34 6.64
CA GLY A 590 9.41 -20.34 6.38
C GLY A 590 10.30 -19.76 7.47
N LEU A 591 11.59 -19.70 7.13
CA LEU A 591 12.65 -19.12 7.94
C LEU A 591 13.45 -18.13 7.08
N TYR A 592 14.15 -17.21 7.74
CA TYR A 592 15.08 -16.30 7.08
C TYR A 592 16.29 -15.99 7.96
N SER A 593 17.39 -15.60 7.32
CA SER A 593 18.55 -15.06 7.99
C SER A 593 18.25 -13.70 8.61
N ALA A 594 18.61 -13.51 9.89
CA ALA A 594 18.48 -12.20 10.53
C ALA A 594 19.31 -11.10 9.84
N LYS A 595 20.27 -11.45 8.98
CA LYS A 595 21.06 -10.50 8.17
C LYS A 595 20.21 -9.80 7.10
N LEU A 596 19.17 -10.46 6.57
CA LEU A 596 18.37 -9.96 5.45
C LEU A 596 17.42 -8.81 5.83
N TYR A 597 17.27 -8.50 7.12
CA TYR A 597 16.37 -7.44 7.59
C TYR A 597 16.87 -6.02 7.27
N GLN A 598 17.78 -5.88 6.31
CA GLN A 598 18.18 -4.63 5.68
C GLN A 598 17.51 -4.39 4.31
N SER A 599 16.97 -5.41 3.62
CA SER A 599 16.36 -5.25 2.27
C SER A 599 14.84 -5.10 2.27
N GLY A 600 14.13 -5.61 3.28
CA GLY A 600 12.85 -5.05 3.69
C GLY A 600 11.67 -5.08 2.70
N ASP A 601 11.70 -5.87 1.63
CA ASP A 601 10.60 -5.93 0.66
C ASP A 601 9.45 -6.79 1.23
N ALA A 602 8.61 -6.17 2.06
CA ALA A 602 7.53 -6.84 2.80
C ALA A 602 6.45 -7.44 1.88
N ASN A 603 6.52 -7.19 0.57
CA ASN A 603 5.56 -7.66 -0.41
C ASN A 603 6.00 -8.94 -1.15
N VAL A 604 7.04 -9.63 -0.69
CA VAL A 604 7.53 -10.87 -1.29
C VAL A 604 7.21 -12.06 -0.38
N MET A 605 6.82 -13.20 -0.95
CA MET A 605 6.54 -14.43 -0.19
C MET A 605 7.84 -15.02 0.37
N ILE A 606 7.82 -15.55 1.59
CA ILE A 606 9.02 -16.13 2.22
C ILE A 606 9.54 -17.27 1.35
N GLY A 607 10.85 -17.31 1.06
CA GLY A 607 11.48 -18.26 0.11
C GLY A 607 11.77 -17.67 -1.27
N CYS A 608 11.14 -16.55 -1.66
CA CYS A 608 11.39 -15.92 -2.96
C CYS A 608 12.64 -15.01 -2.98
N ASP A 609 13.13 -14.56 -1.83
CA ASP A 609 14.30 -13.67 -1.72
C ASP A 609 15.52 -14.43 -1.19
N VAL A 610 16.72 -13.89 -1.44
CA VAL A 610 18.00 -14.42 -0.93
C VAL A 610 17.94 -14.57 0.60
N ASP A 611 18.67 -15.54 1.16
CA ASP A 611 18.64 -15.93 2.58
C ASP A 611 17.25 -16.10 3.20
N THR A 612 16.28 -16.54 2.39
CA THR A 612 14.97 -16.99 2.86
C THR A 612 14.69 -18.40 2.37
N VAL A 613 13.87 -19.13 3.12
CA VAL A 613 13.35 -20.44 2.74
C VAL A 613 11.88 -20.51 3.12
N GLY A 614 11.03 -20.99 2.21
CA GLY A 614 9.59 -21.08 2.44
C GLY A 614 8.94 -22.26 1.76
N PHE A 615 8.02 -22.91 2.45
CA PHE A 615 7.15 -23.95 1.90
C PHE A 615 5.83 -23.30 1.47
N TYR A 616 5.38 -23.55 0.23
CA TYR A 616 4.27 -22.83 -0.42
C TYR A 616 3.01 -23.68 -0.49
N SER A 617 1.85 -23.05 -0.24
CA SER A 617 0.56 -23.75 -0.18
C SER A 617 -0.04 -24.05 -1.55
N ASP A 618 0.17 -23.16 -2.53
CA ASP A 618 -0.45 -23.23 -3.85
C ASP A 618 0.11 -24.36 -4.72
N ASP A 619 1.44 -24.53 -4.70
CA ASP A 619 2.13 -25.53 -5.51
C ASP A 619 2.76 -26.67 -4.69
N GLY A 620 2.82 -26.56 -3.36
CA GLY A 620 3.42 -27.57 -2.51
C GLY A 620 4.94 -27.65 -2.63
N ASN A 621 5.62 -26.62 -3.13
CA ASN A 621 7.07 -26.63 -3.30
C ASN A 621 7.77 -25.87 -2.16
N ILE A 622 9.03 -26.23 -1.92
CA ILE A 622 9.91 -25.49 -1.01
C ILE A 622 10.86 -24.64 -1.85
N TYR A 623 10.80 -23.33 -1.62
CA TYR A 623 11.60 -22.33 -2.28
C TYR A 623 12.73 -21.85 -1.38
N CYS A 624 13.89 -21.57 -1.96
CA CYS A 624 15.00 -20.91 -1.30
C CYS A 624 15.68 -19.94 -2.25
N GLY A 625 15.76 -18.66 -1.86
CA GLY A 625 16.42 -17.66 -2.72
C GLY A 625 15.76 -17.43 -4.08
N GLY A 626 14.44 -17.65 -4.20
CA GLY A 626 13.70 -17.51 -5.47
C GLY A 626 13.68 -18.76 -6.35
N ASN A 627 14.41 -19.82 -5.97
CA ASN A 627 14.46 -21.07 -6.71
C ASN A 627 13.63 -22.15 -6.01
N ILE A 628 12.98 -23.02 -6.81
CA ILE A 628 12.39 -24.26 -6.29
C ILE A 628 13.53 -25.20 -5.95
N GLU A 629 13.77 -25.43 -4.66
CA GLU A 629 14.81 -26.35 -4.21
C GLU A 629 14.28 -27.78 -4.08
N ILE A 630 13.04 -27.92 -3.59
CA ILE A 630 12.42 -29.23 -3.39
C ILE A 630 11.00 -29.21 -3.93
N GLN A 631 10.73 -30.06 -4.91
CA GLN A 631 9.38 -30.39 -5.34
C GLN A 631 8.81 -31.45 -4.40
N THR A 632 7.77 -31.11 -3.65
CA THR A 632 7.14 -32.06 -2.72
C THR A 632 5.86 -32.65 -3.31
N SER A 633 5.42 -33.79 -2.78
CA SER A 633 4.10 -34.34 -3.08
C SER A 633 3.00 -33.80 -2.15
N PHE A 634 3.31 -32.81 -1.32
CA PHE A 634 2.44 -32.30 -0.27
C PHE A 634 1.88 -30.94 -0.66
N HIS A 635 0.55 -30.86 -0.82
CA HIS A 635 -0.18 -29.61 -0.96
C HIS A 635 -0.99 -29.34 0.30
N TYR A 636 -1.11 -28.07 0.69
CA TYR A 636 -1.86 -27.66 1.88
C TYR A 636 -2.63 -26.38 1.61
N GLY A 637 -3.70 -26.13 2.36
CA GLY A 637 -4.47 -24.88 2.21
C GLY A 637 -5.14 -24.71 0.83
N ASN A 638 -5.41 -25.79 0.10
CA ASN A 638 -6.00 -25.75 -1.24
C ASN A 638 -7.46 -26.22 -1.29
N CYS A 639 -7.99 -26.75 -0.17
CA CYS A 639 -9.33 -27.34 -0.10
C CYS A 639 -10.19 -26.61 0.94
N VAL A 640 -11.36 -26.12 0.54
CA VAL A 640 -12.33 -25.50 1.46
C VAL A 640 -12.76 -26.48 2.54
N GLY A 641 -12.77 -26.03 3.80
CA GLY A 641 -13.18 -26.84 4.96
C GLY A 641 -12.15 -27.87 5.46
N LYS A 642 -11.04 -28.08 4.75
CA LYS A 642 -9.94 -28.92 5.21
C LYS A 642 -9.03 -28.11 6.15
N VAL A 643 -8.50 -28.78 7.17
CA VAL A 643 -7.45 -28.23 8.04
C VAL A 643 -6.18 -29.03 7.82
N ASP A 644 -5.12 -28.34 7.45
CA ASP A 644 -3.79 -28.90 7.27
C ASP A 644 -2.84 -28.32 8.33
N VAL A 645 -1.93 -29.13 8.86
CA VAL A 645 -0.94 -28.70 9.86
C VAL A 645 0.44 -28.75 9.25
N VAL A 646 1.05 -27.57 9.12
CA VAL A 646 2.38 -27.38 8.54
C VAL A 646 3.36 -26.99 9.64
N GLY A 647 4.39 -27.80 9.81
CA GLY A 647 5.50 -27.57 10.72
C GLY A 647 6.70 -26.97 10.01
N CYS A 648 7.38 -26.06 10.69
CA CYS A 648 8.62 -25.45 10.24
C CYS A 648 9.63 -25.46 11.39
N GLY A 649 10.85 -25.92 11.11
CA GLY A 649 11.89 -25.99 12.12
C GLY A 649 13.29 -25.84 11.58
N TYR A 650 14.22 -25.76 12.53
CA TYR A 650 15.65 -25.58 12.30
C TYR A 650 16.43 -26.59 13.14
N ILE A 651 17.34 -27.33 12.51
CA ILE A 651 18.31 -28.22 13.16
C ILE A 651 19.60 -27.45 13.30
N ILE A 652 20.01 -27.19 14.55
CA ILE A 652 21.09 -26.27 14.89
C ILE A 652 22.44 -26.79 14.40
N GLU A 653 22.76 -28.06 14.67
CA GLU A 653 24.05 -28.66 14.32
C GLU A 653 24.24 -28.78 12.80
N GLU A 654 23.18 -29.17 12.10
CA GLU A 654 23.19 -29.30 10.63
C GLU A 654 23.03 -27.94 9.90
N LYS A 655 22.70 -26.88 10.64
CA LYS A 655 22.26 -25.59 10.09
C LYS A 655 21.23 -25.73 8.96
N SER A 656 20.24 -26.59 9.17
CA SER A 656 19.25 -26.96 8.15
C SER A 656 17.83 -26.56 8.58
N ALA A 657 17.07 -26.01 7.63
CA ALA A 657 15.64 -25.81 7.76
C ALA A 657 14.91 -27.08 7.33
N PHE A 658 13.82 -27.44 8.02
CA PHE A 658 12.99 -28.58 7.66
C PHE A 658 11.51 -28.25 7.77
N PHE A 659 10.73 -28.93 6.94
CA PHE A 659 9.28 -28.73 6.81
C PHE A 659 8.55 -30.05 6.99
N ILE A 660 7.41 -29.99 7.68
CA ILE A 660 6.59 -31.16 7.98
C ILE A 660 5.15 -30.85 7.62
N MET A 661 4.47 -31.80 6.99
CA MET A 661 3.07 -31.69 6.63
C MET A 661 2.28 -32.82 7.26
N ASN A 662 1.31 -32.49 8.12
CA ASN A 662 0.47 -33.44 8.84
C ASN A 662 1.28 -34.57 9.52
N GLY A 663 2.39 -34.19 10.15
CA GLY A 663 3.31 -35.11 10.86
C GLY A 663 4.28 -35.89 9.98
N LYS A 664 4.32 -35.66 8.65
CA LYS A 664 5.25 -36.30 7.70
C LYS A 664 6.27 -35.29 7.16
N MET A 665 7.55 -35.68 7.08
CA MET A 665 8.60 -34.82 6.53
C MET A 665 8.29 -34.44 5.07
N ALA A 666 8.22 -33.15 4.78
CA ALA A 666 8.01 -32.62 3.43
C ALA A 666 9.34 -32.33 2.72
N GLY A 667 10.33 -31.81 3.44
CA GLY A 667 11.67 -31.55 2.92
C GLY A 667 12.61 -30.96 3.96
N LYS A 668 13.91 -31.01 3.66
CA LYS A 668 15.00 -30.46 4.50
C LYS A 668 16.05 -29.81 3.59
N ILE A 669 16.53 -28.63 3.95
CA ILE A 669 17.45 -27.81 3.16
C ILE A 669 18.50 -27.16 4.05
N ALA A 670 19.76 -27.15 3.63
CA ALA A 670 20.84 -26.45 4.31
C ALA A 670 20.74 -24.94 4.06
N VAL A 671 20.90 -24.11 5.10
CA VAL A 671 20.74 -22.65 4.97
C VAL A 671 21.94 -21.87 5.51
N GLU A 672 22.89 -22.49 6.23
CA GLU A 672 24.16 -21.87 6.68
C GLU A 672 24.05 -20.50 7.40
N TRP A 673 22.94 -20.23 8.09
CA TRP A 673 22.72 -18.97 8.79
C TRP A 673 23.25 -18.96 10.24
N ASP A 674 23.84 -17.84 10.67
CA ASP A 674 24.34 -17.65 12.06
C ASP A 674 23.24 -17.23 13.04
N SER A 675 22.15 -16.68 12.51
CA SER A 675 20.99 -16.20 13.26
C SER A 675 19.76 -16.35 12.37
N VAL A 676 18.71 -16.95 12.92
CA VAL A 676 17.51 -17.38 12.19
C VAL A 676 16.28 -16.77 12.84
N CYS A 677 15.38 -16.30 11.99
CA CYS A 677 14.05 -15.85 12.35
C CYS A 677 13.00 -16.71 11.63
N ALA A 678 11.78 -16.75 12.17
CA ALA A 678 10.67 -17.45 11.55
C ALA A 678 9.68 -16.45 10.93
N ALA A 679 9.10 -16.82 9.79
CA ALA A 679 8.14 -15.98 9.09
C ALA A 679 6.99 -16.79 8.49
N ILE A 680 5.83 -16.13 8.34
CA ILE A 680 4.68 -16.64 7.60
C ILE A 680 4.20 -15.53 6.69
N THR A 681 4.21 -15.74 5.37
CA THR A 681 3.67 -14.81 4.38
C THR A 681 2.30 -15.26 3.90
N CYS A 682 1.38 -14.31 3.75
CA CYS A 682 -0.03 -14.54 3.54
C CYS A 682 -0.57 -13.58 2.49
N ASN A 683 -1.09 -14.09 1.37
CA ASN A 683 -1.82 -13.28 0.41
C ASN A 683 -3.34 -13.41 0.66
N GLU A 684 -3.82 -14.64 0.61
CA GLU A 684 -5.21 -15.00 0.90
C GLU A 684 -5.23 -15.96 2.09
N ILE A 685 -5.97 -15.65 3.15
CA ILE A 685 -6.12 -16.54 4.29
C ILE A 685 -7.58 -16.64 4.70
N ASN A 686 -7.98 -17.83 5.14
CA ASN A 686 -9.23 -18.00 5.85
C ASN A 686 -9.00 -17.87 7.36
N THR A 687 -8.28 -18.83 7.96
CA THR A 687 -7.87 -18.79 9.36
C THR A 687 -6.58 -19.56 9.56
N LEU A 688 -5.63 -18.99 10.29
CA LEU A 688 -4.40 -19.67 10.72
C LEU A 688 -4.36 -19.77 12.24
N LYS A 689 -3.80 -20.85 12.80
CA LYS A 689 -3.46 -20.92 14.23
C LYS A 689 -2.02 -21.37 14.41
N ILE A 690 -1.26 -20.64 15.22
CA ILE A 690 0.17 -20.89 15.41
C ILE A 690 0.39 -21.63 16.73
N ASN A 691 0.90 -22.85 16.65
CA ASN A 691 1.37 -23.63 17.80
C ASN A 691 2.90 -23.49 17.94
N ARG A 692 3.34 -22.90 19.05
CA ARG A 692 4.74 -22.65 19.41
C ARG A 692 5.25 -23.64 20.48
N GLY A 693 4.48 -24.70 20.73
CA GLY A 693 4.73 -25.69 21.79
C GLY A 693 3.78 -25.58 22.98
N GLN A 694 2.86 -24.59 22.98
CA GLN A 694 1.83 -24.43 24.00
C GLN A 694 0.69 -25.47 23.89
N LYS A 695 0.64 -26.22 22.79
CA LYS A 695 -0.19 -27.41 22.59
C LYS A 695 0.68 -28.54 22.05
N MET A 696 0.19 -29.76 22.16
CA MET A 696 0.86 -30.92 21.54
C MET A 696 1.00 -30.71 20.04
N PHE A 697 2.23 -30.88 19.53
CA PHE A 697 2.47 -30.90 18.10
C PHE A 697 1.86 -32.14 17.45
N VAL A 698 1.37 -32.01 16.22
CA VAL A 698 1.00 -33.17 15.38
C VAL A 698 2.25 -34.01 15.12
N THR A 699 3.38 -33.34 14.94
CA THR A 699 4.68 -33.96 14.73
C THR A 699 5.24 -34.61 15.99
N ASN A 700 5.78 -35.81 15.83
CA ASN A 700 6.54 -36.46 16.87
C ASN A 700 8.01 -36.00 16.89
N LEU A 701 8.31 -34.93 17.63
CA LEU A 701 9.68 -34.41 17.75
C LEU A 701 10.70 -35.40 18.35
N SER A 702 10.25 -36.47 19.02
CA SER A 702 11.18 -37.50 19.51
C SER A 702 11.94 -38.22 18.39
N LEU A 703 11.46 -38.16 17.14
CA LEU A 703 12.18 -38.69 15.98
C LEU A 703 13.49 -37.94 15.70
N PHE A 704 13.63 -36.73 16.23
CA PHE A 704 14.83 -35.93 16.12
C PHE A 704 15.71 -35.94 17.38
N LYS A 705 15.29 -36.61 18.45
CA LYS A 705 16.20 -36.90 19.56
C LYS A 705 17.22 -37.88 18.99
N GLU A 706 18.47 -37.46 18.85
CA GLU A 706 19.53 -38.28 18.29
C GLU A 706 19.47 -39.71 18.85
N ARG A 707 19.58 -40.70 17.96
CA ARG A 707 20.26 -41.94 18.31
C ARG A 707 21.67 -41.53 18.70
N LYS A 708 21.92 -41.30 20.00
CA LYS A 708 23.30 -41.26 20.51
C LYS A 708 24.02 -42.43 19.87
N LYS A 709 25.16 -42.17 19.20
CA LYS A 709 26.09 -43.19 18.70
C LYS A 709 26.08 -44.37 19.68
N GLU A 710 25.44 -45.47 19.30
CA GLU A 710 25.73 -46.76 19.93
C GLU A 710 27.21 -47.00 19.61
N ASP A 711 27.99 -47.24 20.65
CA ASP A 711 29.41 -47.47 20.59
C ASP A 711 29.74 -48.42 19.42
N CYS A 712 30.43 -47.92 18.40
CA CYS A 712 31.13 -48.76 17.46
C CYS A 712 32.17 -49.56 18.26
N VAL A 713 31.80 -50.74 18.72
CA VAL A 713 32.75 -51.77 19.14
C VAL A 713 33.54 -52.14 17.90
N VAL A 714 34.78 -51.67 17.85
CA VAL A 714 35.79 -52.19 16.92
C VAL A 714 35.99 -53.67 17.28
N ILE A 715 35.65 -54.57 16.35
CA ILE A 715 36.04 -56.00 16.40
C ILE A 715 37.41 -56.13 15.76
#